data_AF-A0A4Y8K1A2-F1
#
_entry.id   AF-A0A4Y8K1A2-F1
#
_cell.length_a   1.000
_cell.length_b   1.000
_cell.length_c   1.000
_cell.angle_alpha   90.00
_cell.angle_beta   90.00
_cell.angle_gamma   90.00
#
_symmetry.space_group_name_H-M   'P 1'
#
loop_
_entity.id
_entity.type
_entity.pdbx_description
1 polymer ?
#
loop_
_entity_poly.entity_id
_entity_poly.type
_entity_poly.pdbx_seq_one_letter_code
_entity_poly.pdbx_strand_id
1 'polypeptide(L)'
;MHSAVENAEATWAERWSESWDGFYSNWLAPLQSTGLAILGLALAALILARLLAFVPLMWSGQTRQQTIDRLKGWGLALILGGSALFVLFAGGPGVVWVLAYPGAIMIGAGVVAFSRGLATDRRVAVEVRDAAGQPAETHTRNVMVLLTTLAGSRPKGLYFTIGSDVEFLSDAALSGVVPNRVLAALQAIATFVIGTTPWRLSVDTTSSDNLAVSMSRHGRQIDAATINRLDLGLSRLDGGDDVDLDKFVAAFALMVLSTQYTDVQGLAGTGSWRSLGLHFVASTELRDDDSDARAIAVLSHAVDLDPGNHPASLMLQYRLHRYGTEFDELRRYADWLSAEAAHLESEHSPTQNADFTLHYQRVLLNYVITVENLVSVADHPADISTSPDANRARESALELVRLIDAGAGERDAEQGEVSLLKQKMRLVAATGYVALGGTQDLLEIGGRIKEAGISASPWVRYDLGCMFYAQSQEQTNPTRKAELRELALGHLEYAMIAPRARSFVWKDPMLTQLHADSRFQKLAGQPRTDFWDLEPLQTYRTRFAGVGITSPLHLATFVGSRAELGDYLGAGRLQTLAMLGVSELANRTEILSLLPWAEVLLTQYKVELVSEIIAEGILSAEELGRLSEQERDLLSAKVFRALDRRFHYEGFEFLRVAGWVDSLVP
;
A
#
# COMPACT_ATOMS: atom_id res chain seq x y z
N MET A 1 23.05 94.07 -10.48
CA MET A 1 23.26 92.85 -9.66
C MET A 1 22.10 92.77 -8.67
N HIS A 2 21.49 91.58 -8.54
CA HIS A 2 20.31 91.24 -7.71
C HIS A 2 18.93 91.35 -8.39
N SER A 3 18.70 90.48 -9.38
CA SER A 3 17.37 89.93 -9.66
C SER A 3 17.52 88.56 -10.32
N ALA A 4 18.04 87.61 -9.54
CA ALA A 4 17.99 86.18 -9.84
C ALA A 4 17.55 85.51 -8.52
N VAL A 5 16.26 85.61 -8.20
CA VAL A 5 15.66 84.73 -7.21
C VAL A 5 15.23 83.50 -7.98
N GLU A 6 16.06 82.48 -7.80
CA GLU A 6 15.88 81.11 -8.24
C GLU A 6 14.44 80.66 -7.99
N ASN A 7 13.77 80.22 -9.05
CA ASN A 7 12.68 79.27 -8.92
C ASN A 7 13.29 78.03 -8.25
N ALA A 8 13.07 77.86 -6.95
CA ALA A 8 13.41 76.63 -6.26
C ALA A 8 12.71 75.49 -7.00
N GLU A 9 13.47 74.69 -7.73
CA GLU A 9 12.94 73.52 -8.41
C GLU A 9 12.31 72.62 -7.35
N ALA A 10 10.97 72.51 -7.39
CA ALA A 10 10.21 71.64 -6.50
C ALA A 10 10.91 70.29 -6.42
N THR A 11 11.15 69.84 -5.19
CA THR A 11 11.89 68.60 -4.94
C THR A 11 11.14 67.42 -5.57
N TRP A 12 11.85 66.35 -5.91
CA TRP A 12 11.22 65.14 -6.48
C TRP A 12 10.08 64.61 -5.60
N ALA A 13 10.20 64.76 -4.28
CA ALA A 13 9.16 64.39 -3.32
C ALA A 13 7.91 65.27 -3.43
N GLU A 14 8.04 66.59 -3.63
CA GLU A 14 6.90 67.50 -3.84
C GLU A 14 6.19 67.21 -5.17
N ARG A 15 6.95 66.98 -6.26
CA ARG A 15 6.36 66.60 -7.56
C ARG A 15 5.67 65.24 -7.50
N TRP A 16 6.22 64.30 -6.72
CA TRP A 16 5.60 63.00 -6.49
C TRP A 16 4.32 63.13 -5.66
N SER A 17 4.32 63.95 -4.61
CA SER A 17 3.12 64.22 -3.80
C SER A 17 2.03 64.89 -4.62
N GLU A 18 2.34 65.91 -5.41
CA GLU A 18 1.35 66.57 -6.27
C GLU A 18 0.82 65.65 -7.37
N SER A 19 1.68 64.80 -7.95
CA SER A 19 1.29 63.77 -8.91
C SER A 19 0.39 62.70 -8.26
N TRP A 20 0.72 62.28 -7.04
CA TRP A 20 -0.06 61.31 -6.27
C TRP A 20 -1.40 61.89 -5.81
N ASP A 21 -1.43 63.13 -5.33
CA ASP A 21 -2.66 63.82 -4.92
C ASP A 21 -3.54 64.12 -6.13
N GLY A 22 -2.95 64.49 -7.27
CA GLY A 22 -3.65 64.62 -8.55
C GLY A 22 -4.20 63.29 -9.06
N PHE A 23 -3.45 62.20 -8.95
CA PHE A 23 -3.93 60.86 -9.26
C PHE A 23 -5.04 60.41 -8.30
N TYR A 24 -4.86 60.64 -7.00
CA TYR A 24 -5.82 60.25 -5.97
C TYR A 24 -7.13 61.02 -6.13
N SER A 25 -7.08 62.34 -6.24
CA SER A 25 -8.28 63.20 -6.36
C SER A 25 -9.02 63.03 -7.69
N ASN A 26 -8.31 62.87 -8.80
CA ASN A 26 -8.95 62.77 -10.12
C ASN A 26 -9.37 61.35 -10.49
N TRP A 27 -8.68 60.32 -9.96
CA TRP A 27 -8.93 58.93 -10.34
C TRP A 27 -9.43 58.06 -9.17
N LEU A 28 -8.81 58.08 -7.98
CA LEU A 28 -9.24 57.22 -6.85
C LEU A 28 -10.47 57.75 -6.09
N ALA A 29 -10.52 59.03 -5.76
CA ALA A 29 -11.57 59.61 -4.93
C ALA A 29 -12.97 59.48 -5.57
N PRO A 30 -13.16 59.68 -6.89
CA PRO A 30 -14.44 59.42 -7.56
C PRO A 30 -14.80 57.92 -7.60
N LEU A 31 -13.79 57.04 -7.61
CA LEU A 31 -13.96 55.60 -7.57
C LEU A 31 -14.22 55.07 -6.16
N GLN A 32 -13.98 55.84 -5.09
CA GLN A 32 -14.13 55.36 -3.72
C GLN A 32 -15.59 55.03 -3.36
N SER A 33 -16.54 55.90 -3.72
CA SER A 33 -17.98 55.66 -3.50
C SER A 33 -18.52 54.55 -4.39
N THR A 34 -18.12 54.53 -5.66
CA THR A 34 -18.52 53.52 -6.65
C THR A 34 -17.94 52.15 -6.32
N GLY A 35 -16.66 52.08 -5.95
CA GLY A 35 -15.98 50.86 -5.55
C GLY A 35 -16.56 50.25 -4.28
N LEU A 36 -16.90 51.08 -3.29
CA LEU A 36 -17.62 50.62 -2.09
C LEU A 36 -19.01 50.07 -2.42
N ALA A 37 -19.74 50.70 -3.34
CA ALA A 37 -21.04 50.20 -3.78
C ALA A 37 -20.93 48.86 -4.54
N ILE A 38 -19.93 48.71 -5.41
CA ILE A 38 -19.65 47.45 -6.13
C ILE A 38 -19.31 46.34 -5.13
N LEU A 39 -18.41 46.61 -4.19
CA LEU A 39 -18.00 45.64 -3.16
C LEU A 39 -19.17 45.29 -2.23
N GLY A 40 -19.98 46.26 -1.83
CA GLY A 40 -21.16 46.04 -0.99
C GLY A 40 -22.19 45.15 -1.67
N LEU A 41 -22.47 45.40 -2.95
CA LEU A 41 -23.40 44.59 -3.75
C LEU A 41 -22.86 43.17 -3.98
N ALA A 42 -21.57 43.04 -4.32
CA ALA A 42 -20.93 41.75 -4.49
C ALA A 42 -20.93 40.95 -3.18
N LEU A 43 -20.67 41.59 -2.04
CA LEU A 43 -20.71 40.96 -0.73
C LEU A 43 -22.13 40.49 -0.38
N ALA A 44 -23.15 41.31 -0.62
CA ALA A 44 -24.55 40.93 -0.42
C ALA A 44 -24.94 39.73 -1.31
N ALA A 45 -24.50 39.72 -2.57
CA ALA A 45 -24.70 38.61 -3.49
C ALA A 45 -24.00 37.33 -3.02
N LEU A 46 -22.77 37.41 -2.50
CA LEU A 46 -22.05 36.26 -1.94
C LEU A 46 -22.75 35.71 -0.69
N ILE A 47 -23.25 36.57 0.19
CA ILE A 47 -24.05 36.16 1.36
C ILE A 47 -25.32 35.44 0.89
N LEU A 48 -26.02 35.97 -0.11
CA LEU A 48 -27.21 35.34 -0.68
C LEU A 48 -26.89 33.98 -1.32
N ALA A 49 -25.80 33.88 -2.09
CA ALA A 49 -25.33 32.62 -2.68
C ALA A 49 -25.05 31.57 -1.61
N ARG A 50 -24.48 32.00 -0.48
CA ARG A 50 -24.25 31.11 0.67
C ARG A 50 -25.54 30.64 1.32
N LEU A 51 -26.51 31.53 1.57
CA LEU A 51 -27.80 31.14 2.12
C LEU A 51 -28.54 30.17 1.18
N LEU A 52 -28.46 30.40 -0.13
CA LEU A 52 -29.01 29.51 -1.14
C LEU A 52 -28.33 28.13 -1.16
N ALA A 53 -27.07 28.02 -0.74
CA ALA A 53 -26.36 26.73 -0.73
C ALA A 53 -26.97 25.72 0.26
N PHE A 54 -27.73 26.20 1.25
CA PHE A 54 -28.49 25.35 2.18
C PHE A 54 -29.82 24.84 1.60
N VAL A 55 -30.25 25.32 0.43
CA VAL A 55 -31.50 24.89 -0.20
C VAL A 55 -31.29 23.51 -0.86
N PRO A 56 -32.08 22.47 -0.52
CA PRO A 56 -31.88 21.11 -1.04
C PRO A 56 -31.90 20.99 -2.57
N LEU A 57 -32.63 21.88 -3.25
CA LEU A 57 -32.64 21.95 -4.72
C LEU A 57 -31.23 22.16 -5.30
N MET A 58 -30.37 22.89 -4.59
CA MET A 58 -28.99 23.17 -5.02
C MET A 58 -28.07 21.96 -4.85
N TRP A 59 -28.47 20.97 -4.06
CA TRP A 59 -27.72 19.74 -3.79
C TRP A 59 -27.96 18.68 -4.86
N SER A 60 -29.02 18.85 -5.65
CA SER A 60 -29.42 17.90 -6.68
C SER A 60 -28.41 17.87 -7.83
N GLY A 61 -28.13 16.68 -8.32
CA GLY A 61 -27.25 16.46 -9.48
C GLY A 61 -25.85 16.05 -9.07
N GLN A 62 -25.33 15.08 -9.82
CA GLN A 62 -24.03 14.50 -9.62
C GLN A 62 -23.01 15.32 -10.42
N THR A 63 -22.20 16.12 -9.75
CA THR A 63 -21.25 17.03 -10.41
C THR A 63 -19.81 16.62 -10.15
N ARG A 64 -19.05 16.44 -11.24
CA ARG A 64 -17.59 16.24 -11.20
C ARG A 64 -16.89 17.45 -10.59
N GLN A 65 -15.74 17.24 -9.95
CA GLN A 65 -14.96 18.31 -9.30
C GLN A 65 -14.66 19.49 -10.24
N GLN A 66 -14.25 19.22 -11.48
CA GLN A 66 -13.99 20.27 -12.48
C GLN A 66 -15.22 21.16 -12.74
N THR A 67 -16.43 20.58 -12.73
CA THR A 67 -17.67 21.33 -12.86
C THR A 67 -17.91 22.20 -11.63
N ILE A 68 -17.61 21.69 -10.44
CA ILE A 68 -17.72 22.44 -9.17
C ILE A 68 -16.79 23.65 -9.21
N ASP A 69 -15.53 23.47 -9.60
CA ASP A 69 -14.54 24.55 -9.65
C ASP A 69 -14.91 25.60 -10.71
N ARG A 70 -15.44 25.16 -11.86
CA ARG A 70 -16.00 26.07 -12.87
C ARG A 70 -17.20 26.83 -12.33
N LEU A 71 -18.15 26.17 -11.67
CA LEU A 71 -19.33 26.83 -11.09
C LEU A 71 -18.92 27.91 -10.07
N LYS A 72 -17.92 27.63 -9.23
CA LYS A 72 -17.36 28.61 -8.29
C LYS A 72 -16.64 29.76 -9.02
N GLY A 73 -15.75 29.44 -9.97
CA GLY A 73 -14.97 30.44 -10.69
C GLY A 73 -15.83 31.37 -11.55
N TRP A 74 -16.69 30.80 -12.40
CA TRP A 74 -17.62 31.55 -13.24
C TRP A 74 -18.68 32.26 -12.40
N GLY A 75 -19.19 31.62 -11.35
CA GLY A 75 -20.14 32.24 -10.43
C GLY A 75 -19.58 33.50 -9.78
N LEU A 76 -18.35 33.43 -9.28
CA LEU A 76 -17.66 34.59 -8.70
C LEU A 76 -17.40 35.69 -9.73
N ALA A 77 -16.94 35.33 -10.94
CA ALA A 77 -16.72 36.29 -12.03
C ALA A 77 -18.01 37.01 -12.43
N LEU A 78 -19.13 36.28 -12.50
CA LEU A 78 -20.46 36.84 -12.79
C LEU A 78 -20.97 37.77 -11.69
N ILE A 79 -20.74 37.44 -10.41
CA ILE A 79 -21.10 38.30 -9.29
C ILE A 79 -20.29 39.61 -9.34
N LEU A 80 -18.97 39.54 -9.53
CA LEU A 80 -18.11 40.71 -9.56
C LEU A 80 -18.38 41.59 -10.80
N GLY A 81 -18.42 40.98 -11.98
CA GLY A 81 -18.70 41.67 -13.24
C GLY A 81 -20.12 42.25 -13.29
N GLY A 82 -21.10 41.49 -12.83
CA GLY A 82 -22.50 41.93 -12.75
C GLY A 82 -22.69 43.07 -11.76
N SER A 83 -22.00 43.04 -10.61
CA SER A 83 -22.03 44.13 -9.61
C SER A 83 -21.42 45.42 -10.15
N ALA A 84 -20.28 45.32 -10.86
CA ALA A 84 -19.67 46.46 -11.52
C ALA A 84 -20.59 47.07 -12.57
N LEU A 85 -21.16 46.22 -13.44
CA LEU A 85 -22.08 46.66 -14.49
C LEU A 85 -23.33 47.32 -13.90
N PHE A 86 -23.93 46.70 -12.87
CA PHE A 86 -25.13 47.24 -12.24
C PHE A 86 -24.89 48.63 -11.62
N VAL A 87 -23.82 48.80 -10.85
CA VAL A 87 -23.53 50.08 -10.18
C VAL A 87 -23.19 51.19 -11.19
N LEU A 88 -22.40 50.88 -12.23
CA LEU A 88 -22.02 51.86 -13.25
C LEU A 88 -23.22 52.39 -14.06
N PHE A 89 -24.21 51.54 -14.35
CA PHE A 89 -25.37 51.91 -15.17
C PHE A 89 -26.60 52.37 -14.35
N ALA A 90 -26.70 51.99 -13.08
CA ALA A 90 -27.78 52.45 -12.19
C ALA A 90 -27.48 53.79 -11.50
N GLY A 91 -26.20 54.13 -11.29
CA GLY A 91 -25.78 55.32 -10.52
C GLY A 91 -25.38 56.56 -11.34
N GLY A 92 -25.32 56.47 -12.67
CA GLY A 92 -24.82 57.56 -13.53
C GLY A 92 -25.84 58.68 -13.81
N PRO A 93 -25.39 59.93 -14.04
CA PRO A 93 -26.26 61.03 -14.49
C PRO A 93 -26.81 60.71 -15.89
N GLY A 94 -28.11 60.38 -15.96
CA GLY A 94 -28.78 59.91 -17.18
C GLY A 94 -29.39 58.50 -17.09
N VAL A 95 -29.44 57.89 -15.89
CA VAL A 95 -30.04 56.59 -15.52
C VAL A 95 -30.82 55.90 -16.65
N VAL A 96 -30.12 55.01 -17.37
CA VAL A 96 -30.72 54.13 -18.37
C VAL A 96 -30.94 52.78 -17.70
N TRP A 97 -32.01 52.64 -16.92
CA TRP A 97 -32.36 51.39 -16.20
C TRP A 97 -32.31 50.15 -17.10
N VAL A 98 -32.59 50.30 -18.40
CA VAL A 98 -32.49 49.25 -19.42
C VAL A 98 -31.09 48.59 -19.46
N LEU A 99 -30.02 49.36 -19.21
CA LEU A 99 -28.63 48.87 -19.20
C LEU A 99 -28.19 48.27 -17.86
N ALA A 100 -28.96 48.47 -16.78
CA ALA A 100 -28.69 47.84 -15.47
C ALA A 100 -29.23 46.40 -15.38
N TYR A 101 -30.26 46.05 -16.17
CA TYR A 101 -30.85 44.71 -16.19
C TYR A 101 -29.85 43.58 -16.50
N PRO A 102 -28.95 43.69 -17.49
CA PRO A 102 -27.93 42.69 -17.73
C PRO A 102 -27.04 42.44 -16.50
N GLY A 103 -26.70 43.49 -15.75
CA GLY A 103 -25.92 43.39 -14.51
C GLY A 103 -26.66 42.59 -13.44
N ALA A 104 -27.95 42.88 -13.22
CA ALA A 104 -28.78 42.14 -12.27
C ALA A 104 -28.95 40.66 -12.67
N ILE A 105 -29.13 40.36 -13.97
CA ILE A 105 -29.21 38.98 -14.48
C ILE A 105 -27.88 38.24 -14.26
N MET A 106 -26.74 38.89 -14.52
CA MET A 106 -25.42 38.31 -14.26
C MET A 106 -25.22 38.01 -12.78
N ILE A 107 -25.60 38.92 -11.88
CA ILE A 107 -25.55 38.67 -10.44
C ILE A 107 -26.42 37.47 -10.08
N GLY A 108 -27.67 37.42 -10.55
CA GLY A 108 -28.58 36.31 -10.27
C GLY A 108 -28.02 34.96 -10.76
N ALA A 109 -27.51 34.90 -11.99
CA ALA A 109 -26.87 33.71 -12.55
C ALA A 109 -25.59 33.33 -11.77
N GLY A 110 -24.78 34.32 -11.40
CA GLY A 110 -23.57 34.13 -10.61
C GLY A 110 -23.85 33.59 -9.21
N VAL A 111 -24.87 34.12 -8.55
CA VAL A 111 -25.36 33.66 -7.24
C VAL A 111 -25.79 32.19 -7.31
N VAL A 112 -26.59 31.81 -8.31
CA VAL A 112 -27.04 30.41 -8.49
C VAL A 112 -25.85 29.49 -8.79
N ALA A 113 -24.97 29.86 -9.71
CA ALA A 113 -23.80 29.06 -10.07
C ALA A 113 -22.84 28.88 -8.88
N PHE A 114 -22.49 29.96 -8.19
CA PHE A 114 -21.61 29.94 -7.03
C PHE A 114 -22.21 29.15 -5.88
N SER A 115 -23.50 29.37 -5.59
CA SER A 115 -24.25 28.64 -4.57
C SER A 115 -24.26 27.14 -4.85
N ARG A 116 -24.48 26.73 -6.11
CA ARG A 116 -24.43 25.32 -6.51
C ARG A 116 -23.04 24.75 -6.31
N GLY A 117 -22.00 25.48 -6.71
CA GLY A 117 -20.61 25.08 -6.49
C GLY A 117 -20.25 24.90 -5.01
N LEU A 118 -20.70 25.80 -4.12
CA LEU A 118 -20.54 25.64 -2.67
C LEU A 118 -21.33 24.45 -2.13
N ALA A 119 -22.55 24.25 -2.62
CA ALA A 119 -23.45 23.22 -2.14
C ALA A 119 -22.97 21.80 -2.49
N THR A 120 -22.30 21.64 -3.63
CA THR A 120 -21.76 20.37 -4.14
C THR A 120 -20.31 20.10 -3.74
N ASP A 121 -19.66 21.02 -3.03
CA ASP A 121 -18.26 20.91 -2.63
C ASP A 121 -17.97 19.62 -1.84
N ARG A 122 -16.73 19.13 -1.89
CA ARG A 122 -16.32 17.85 -1.27
C ARG A 122 -15.70 18.02 0.12
N ARG A 123 -15.69 19.24 0.63
CA ARG A 123 -14.97 19.54 1.87
C ARG A 123 -15.63 18.87 3.06
N VAL A 124 -14.86 18.07 3.79
CA VAL A 124 -15.30 17.35 4.99
C VAL A 124 -14.64 17.95 6.23
N ALA A 125 -15.47 18.38 7.18
CA ALA A 125 -15.04 18.71 8.52
C ALA A 125 -15.15 17.47 9.41
N VAL A 126 -14.06 17.08 10.07
CA VAL A 126 -14.03 15.94 10.99
C VAL A 126 -13.99 16.46 12.42
N GLU A 127 -14.88 15.96 13.26
CA GLU A 127 -14.93 16.24 14.69
C GLU A 127 -15.07 14.93 15.46
N VAL A 128 -14.07 14.62 16.29
CA VAL A 128 -14.12 13.47 17.19
C VAL A 128 -14.20 13.98 18.62
N ARG A 129 -15.14 13.42 19.40
CA ARG A 129 -15.33 13.70 20.82
C ARG A 129 -15.07 12.45 21.65
N ASP A 130 -14.38 12.63 22.76
CA ASP A 130 -14.13 11.57 23.72
C ASP A 130 -15.39 11.21 24.54
N ALA A 131 -15.26 10.22 25.44
CA ALA A 131 -16.35 9.80 26.33
C ALA A 131 -16.81 10.90 27.31
N ALA A 132 -16.02 11.94 27.53
CA ALA A 132 -16.36 13.12 28.32
C ALA A 132 -16.98 14.24 27.47
N GLY A 133 -17.19 14.00 26.16
CA GLY A 133 -17.70 14.96 25.20
C GLY A 133 -16.72 16.07 24.81
N GLN A 134 -15.44 15.92 25.14
CA GLN A 134 -14.38 16.88 24.81
C GLN A 134 -13.74 16.56 23.45
N PRO A 135 -13.22 17.57 22.71
CA PRO A 135 -12.54 17.33 21.44
C PRO A 135 -11.32 16.41 21.60
N ALA A 136 -11.29 15.32 20.84
CA ALA A 136 -10.20 14.36 20.80
C ALA A 136 -9.28 14.65 19.58
N GLU A 137 -8.27 15.51 19.78
CA GLU A 137 -7.40 15.98 18.69
C GLU A 137 -6.63 14.85 18.00
N THR A 138 -6.10 13.89 18.76
CA THR A 138 -5.34 12.74 18.23
C THR A 138 -6.21 11.87 17.33
N HIS A 139 -7.40 11.48 17.78
CA HIS A 139 -8.35 10.69 17.00
C HIS A 139 -8.87 11.46 15.78
N THR A 140 -9.13 12.77 15.92
CA THR A 140 -9.51 13.62 14.79
C THR A 140 -8.45 13.59 13.69
N ARG A 141 -7.18 13.74 14.06
CA ARG A 141 -6.06 13.66 13.11
C ARG A 141 -5.93 12.27 12.50
N ASN A 142 -6.10 11.22 13.30
CA ASN A 142 -6.03 9.83 12.84
C ASN A 142 -7.12 9.53 11.81
N VAL A 143 -8.39 9.84 12.11
CA VAL A 143 -9.51 9.69 11.18
C VAL A 143 -9.28 10.47 9.88
N MET A 144 -8.75 11.70 9.96
CA MET A 144 -8.39 12.46 8.76
C MET A 144 -7.35 11.75 7.90
N VAL A 145 -6.27 11.23 8.50
CA VAL A 145 -5.22 10.48 7.78
C VAL A 145 -5.77 9.18 7.17
N LEU A 146 -6.62 8.46 7.91
CA LEU A 146 -7.23 7.23 7.42
C LEU A 146 -8.21 7.52 6.28
N LEU A 147 -8.98 8.61 6.37
CA LEU A 147 -9.88 9.03 5.31
C LEU A 147 -9.14 9.50 4.05
N THR A 148 -8.02 10.23 4.15
CA THR A 148 -7.20 10.54 2.97
C THR A 148 -6.53 9.29 2.41
N THR A 149 -6.13 8.35 3.26
CA THR A 149 -5.55 7.08 2.82
C THR A 149 -6.58 6.25 2.05
N LEU A 150 -7.82 6.18 2.55
CA LEU A 150 -8.88 5.37 1.96
C LEU A 150 -9.63 6.06 0.82
N ALA A 151 -9.65 7.38 0.74
CA ALA A 151 -10.45 8.09 -0.26
C ALA A 151 -9.63 9.02 -1.16
N GLY A 152 -8.31 9.12 -0.96
CA GLY A 152 -7.44 10.06 -1.67
C GLY A 152 -6.06 9.51 -2.04
N SER A 153 -5.77 8.26 -1.73
CA SER A 153 -4.45 7.69 -2.03
C SER A 153 -4.44 7.02 -3.40
N ARG A 154 -3.31 7.16 -4.10
CA ARG A 154 -3.13 6.50 -5.39
C ARG A 154 -3.26 4.99 -5.24
N PRO A 155 -3.84 4.29 -6.23
CA PRO A 155 -3.95 2.84 -6.25
C PRO A 155 -2.65 2.12 -5.90
N LYS A 156 -2.75 1.14 -5.01
CA LYS A 156 -1.62 0.36 -4.48
C LYS A 156 -1.93 -1.13 -4.51
N GLY A 157 -0.86 -1.91 -4.46
CA GLY A 157 -0.93 -3.37 -4.43
C GLY A 157 -1.05 -3.97 -5.83
N LEU A 158 -0.10 -4.85 -6.16
CA LEU A 158 0.02 -5.45 -7.49
C LEU A 158 -1.06 -6.52 -7.73
N TYR A 159 -1.23 -7.42 -6.76
CA TYR A 159 -2.15 -8.57 -6.87
C TYR A 159 -3.53 -8.29 -6.31
N PHE A 160 -3.64 -7.42 -5.31
CA PHE A 160 -4.91 -7.00 -4.70
C PHE A 160 -4.78 -5.56 -4.25
N THR A 161 -5.90 -4.90 -3.99
CA THR A 161 -5.94 -3.50 -3.55
C THR A 161 -5.42 -3.37 -2.12
N ILE A 162 -4.54 -2.40 -1.87
CA ILE A 162 -4.11 -2.05 -0.51
C ILE A 162 -4.87 -0.81 -0.06
N GLY A 163 -5.82 -0.99 0.87
CA GLY A 163 -6.80 0.04 1.22
C GLY A 163 -7.93 0.12 0.21
N SER A 164 -7.94 1.18 -0.59
CA SER A 164 -8.87 1.35 -1.72
C SER A 164 -8.11 1.91 -2.93
N ASP A 165 -8.75 1.89 -4.10
CA ASP A 165 -8.24 2.55 -5.31
C ASP A 165 -8.93 3.90 -5.56
N VAL A 166 -9.53 4.49 -4.52
CA VAL A 166 -10.32 5.72 -4.62
C VAL A 166 -9.41 6.95 -4.55
N GLU A 167 -9.39 7.73 -5.64
CA GLU A 167 -8.71 9.03 -5.75
C GLU A 167 -9.75 10.18 -5.77
N PHE A 168 -10.56 10.29 -4.73
CA PHE A 168 -11.69 11.22 -4.66
C PHE A 168 -11.44 12.49 -3.82
N LEU A 169 -10.77 12.35 -2.67
CA LEU A 169 -10.44 13.43 -1.74
C LEU A 169 -8.98 13.83 -1.89
N SER A 170 -8.70 15.13 -1.96
CA SER A 170 -7.35 15.67 -1.78
C SER A 170 -7.14 16.11 -0.33
N ASP A 171 -5.89 16.24 0.11
CA ASP A 171 -5.57 16.78 1.45
C ASP A 171 -6.21 18.15 1.69
N ALA A 172 -6.40 18.96 0.64
CA ALA A 172 -7.04 20.27 0.70
C ALA A 172 -8.58 20.21 0.87
N ALA A 173 -9.18 19.02 0.75
CA ALA A 173 -10.60 18.78 0.95
C ALA A 173 -10.95 18.49 2.42
N LEU A 174 -9.97 18.27 3.30
CA LEU A 174 -10.23 18.05 4.72
C LEU A 174 -9.89 19.29 5.55
N SER A 175 -10.74 19.60 6.51
CA SER A 175 -10.45 20.63 7.52
C SER A 175 -10.70 20.09 8.92
N GLY A 176 -9.66 20.06 9.74
CA GLY A 176 -9.78 19.87 11.18
C GLY A 176 -10.00 21.20 11.87
N VAL A 177 -10.84 21.24 12.91
CA VAL A 177 -10.99 22.43 13.75
C VAL A 177 -9.79 22.50 14.69
N VAL A 178 -8.78 23.30 14.35
CA VAL A 178 -7.65 23.60 15.25
C VAL A 178 -7.98 24.88 16.03
N PRO A 179 -8.06 24.84 17.37
CA PRO A 179 -8.46 26.00 18.15
C PRO A 179 -7.28 26.98 18.31
N ASN A 180 -7.18 27.99 17.46
CA ASN A 180 -6.31 29.14 17.73
C ASN A 180 -7.12 30.45 17.80
N ARG A 181 -7.18 31.02 19.01
CA ARG A 181 -8.12 32.10 19.38
C ARG A 181 -7.76 33.51 18.88
N VAL A 182 -6.58 33.72 18.31
CA VAL A 182 -6.07 35.10 18.02
C VAL A 182 -6.06 35.45 16.52
N LEU A 183 -6.13 34.47 15.62
CA LEU A 183 -6.30 34.70 14.16
C LEU A 183 -7.78 34.76 13.72
N ALA A 184 -8.72 34.62 14.66
CA ALA A 184 -10.10 34.24 14.39
C ALA A 184 -10.97 35.33 13.73
N ALA A 185 -10.68 36.63 13.85
CA ALA A 185 -11.61 37.67 13.38
C ALA A 185 -11.51 37.97 11.88
N LEU A 186 -10.31 38.09 11.33
CA LEU A 186 -10.09 38.26 9.89
C LEU A 186 -10.26 36.95 9.13
N GLN A 187 -9.86 35.84 9.75
CA GLN A 187 -10.11 34.49 9.23
C GLN A 187 -11.61 34.18 9.29
N ALA A 188 -12.37 34.56 10.33
CA ALA A 188 -13.82 34.35 10.35
C ALA A 188 -14.55 35.00 9.19
N ILE A 189 -14.17 36.20 8.72
CA ILE A 189 -14.84 36.83 7.57
C ILE A 189 -14.51 36.09 6.27
N ALA A 190 -13.24 35.73 6.06
CA ALA A 190 -12.81 34.94 4.90
C ALA A 190 -13.39 33.51 4.92
N THR A 191 -13.41 32.83 6.06
CA THR A 191 -13.97 31.48 6.26
C THR A 191 -15.51 31.49 6.26
N PHE A 192 -16.15 32.58 6.68
CA PHE A 192 -17.60 32.75 6.56
C PHE A 192 -18.02 32.92 5.09
N VAL A 193 -17.22 33.58 4.25
CA VAL A 193 -17.57 33.77 2.83
C VAL A 193 -17.06 32.62 1.93
N ILE A 194 -15.95 31.96 2.28
CA ILE A 194 -15.21 31.02 1.41
C ILE A 194 -15.11 29.59 2.00
N GLY A 195 -15.32 29.41 3.30
CA GLY A 195 -15.05 28.18 4.05
C GLY A 195 -16.28 27.34 4.39
N THR A 196 -17.16 27.05 3.43
CA THR A 196 -18.21 26.05 3.67
C THR A 196 -17.62 24.65 3.55
N THR A 197 -17.60 23.92 4.65
CA THR A 197 -17.46 22.47 4.68
C THR A 197 -18.86 21.88 4.64
N PRO A 198 -19.41 21.56 3.45
CA PRO A 198 -20.76 21.02 3.35
C PRO A 198 -20.89 19.74 4.15
N TRP A 199 -19.85 18.91 4.19
CA TRP A 199 -19.85 17.67 4.93
C TRP A 199 -19.27 17.84 6.33
N ARG A 200 -19.95 17.26 7.31
CA ARG A 200 -19.44 17.14 8.68
C ARG A 200 -19.59 15.70 9.14
N LEU A 201 -18.46 15.10 9.47
CA LEU A 201 -18.34 13.80 10.13
C LEU A 201 -18.17 14.04 11.62
N SER A 202 -19.13 13.59 12.43
CA SER A 202 -19.03 13.60 13.88
C SER A 202 -18.84 12.19 14.40
N VAL A 203 -17.93 12.03 15.35
CA VAL A 203 -17.65 10.77 16.03
C VAL A 203 -17.72 11.01 17.52
N ASP A 204 -18.57 10.26 18.21
CA ASP A 204 -18.69 10.30 19.66
C ASP A 204 -18.20 8.95 20.23
N THR A 205 -17.07 8.97 20.94
CA THR A 205 -16.50 7.79 21.58
C THR A 205 -17.30 7.44 22.83
N THR A 206 -18.06 6.35 22.80
CA THR A 206 -18.82 5.88 23.97
C THR A 206 -17.96 5.00 24.87
N SER A 207 -17.12 4.15 24.26
CA SER A 207 -16.09 3.34 24.93
C SER A 207 -14.96 3.03 23.93
N SER A 208 -13.87 2.39 24.38
CA SER A 208 -12.80 1.90 23.50
C SER A 208 -13.30 0.99 22.38
N ASP A 209 -14.38 0.24 22.64
CA ASP A 209 -14.95 -0.72 21.70
C ASP A 209 -16.22 -0.24 20.97
N ASN A 210 -16.67 1.00 21.24
CA ASN A 210 -17.91 1.55 20.71
C ASN A 210 -17.77 3.02 20.30
N LEU A 211 -17.92 3.28 19.01
CA LEU A 211 -17.98 4.63 18.44
C LEU A 211 -19.35 4.86 17.82
N ALA A 212 -19.97 6.01 18.11
CA ALA A 212 -21.13 6.48 17.37
C ALA A 212 -20.65 7.45 16.29
N VAL A 213 -21.01 7.18 15.03
CA VAL A 213 -20.61 8.01 13.88
C VAL A 213 -21.84 8.59 13.20
N SER A 214 -21.75 9.86 12.79
CA SER A 214 -22.78 10.48 11.95
C SER A 214 -22.16 11.34 10.87
N MET A 215 -22.74 11.27 9.67
CA MET A 215 -22.38 12.11 8.55
C MET A 215 -23.55 13.05 8.26
N SER A 216 -23.27 14.35 8.19
CA SER A 216 -24.25 15.37 7.84
C SER A 216 -23.76 16.22 6.67
N ARG A 217 -24.73 16.70 5.88
CA ARG A 217 -24.51 17.63 4.78
C ARG A 217 -25.31 18.91 5.05
N HIS A 218 -24.63 20.05 5.15
CA HIS A 218 -25.22 21.36 5.45
C HIS A 218 -26.12 21.36 6.70
N GLY A 219 -25.71 20.61 7.72
CA GLY A 219 -26.47 20.45 8.97
C GLY A 219 -27.63 19.44 8.93
N ARG A 220 -27.95 18.88 7.76
CA ARG A 220 -28.89 17.76 7.65
C ARG A 220 -28.14 16.44 7.79
N GLN A 221 -28.55 15.61 8.74
CA GLN A 221 -28.02 14.25 8.88
C GLN A 221 -28.37 13.43 7.63
N ILE A 222 -27.35 12.83 7.03
CA ILE A 222 -27.48 11.94 5.86
C ILE A 222 -27.49 10.50 6.32
N ASP A 223 -26.55 10.13 7.18
CA ASP A 223 -26.44 8.77 7.71
C ASP A 223 -25.82 8.77 9.11
N ALA A 224 -26.05 7.71 9.87
CA ALA A 224 -25.38 7.44 11.13
C ALA A 224 -25.30 5.94 11.41
N ALA A 225 -24.25 5.54 12.11
CA ALA A 225 -24.03 4.16 12.49
C ALA A 225 -23.35 4.07 13.87
N THR A 226 -23.44 2.90 14.47
CA THR A 226 -22.63 2.53 15.62
C THR A 226 -21.58 1.52 15.16
N ILE A 227 -20.33 1.78 15.49
CA ILE A 227 -19.18 0.92 15.21
C ILE A 227 -18.84 0.22 16.52
N ASN A 228 -19.11 -1.07 16.57
CA ASN A 228 -18.89 -1.92 17.73
C ASN A 228 -17.92 -3.05 17.36
N ARG A 229 -16.87 -3.24 18.16
CA ARG A 229 -15.82 -4.25 17.91
C ARG A 229 -16.36 -5.68 17.82
N LEU A 230 -17.35 -6.02 18.65
CA LEU A 230 -18.02 -7.33 18.66
C LEU A 230 -18.82 -7.57 17.38
N ASP A 231 -19.56 -6.56 16.92
CA ASP A 231 -20.38 -6.64 15.69
C ASP A 231 -19.53 -6.78 14.43
N LEU A 232 -18.28 -6.30 14.49
CA LEU A 232 -17.28 -6.44 13.43
C LEU A 232 -16.54 -7.79 13.49
N GLY A 233 -16.88 -8.67 14.43
CA GLY A 233 -16.23 -9.96 14.62
C GLY A 233 -14.79 -9.87 15.15
N LEU A 234 -14.30 -8.67 15.47
CA LEU A 234 -12.91 -8.44 15.86
C LEU A 234 -12.59 -9.03 17.23
N SER A 235 -13.54 -9.02 18.17
CA SER A 235 -13.36 -9.61 19.52
C SER A 235 -13.14 -11.14 19.52
N ARG A 236 -13.36 -11.82 18.39
CA ARG A 236 -13.11 -13.25 18.23
C ARG A 236 -11.73 -13.57 17.66
N LEU A 237 -10.99 -12.54 17.26
CA LEU A 237 -9.66 -12.67 16.67
C LEU A 237 -8.62 -12.41 17.74
N ASP A 238 -7.56 -13.21 17.74
CA ASP A 238 -6.38 -12.91 18.56
C ASP A 238 -5.81 -11.55 18.16
N GLY A 239 -5.49 -10.70 19.15
CA GLY A 239 -5.07 -9.31 18.92
C GLY A 239 -6.15 -8.43 18.27
N GLY A 240 -7.41 -8.87 18.25
CA GLY A 240 -8.52 -8.12 17.68
C GLY A 240 -8.85 -6.83 18.42
N ASP A 241 -8.47 -6.74 19.70
CA ASP A 241 -8.61 -5.53 20.52
C ASP A 241 -7.63 -4.42 20.10
N ASP A 242 -6.51 -4.78 19.45
CA ASP A 242 -5.50 -3.84 18.97
C ASP A 242 -5.90 -3.16 17.64
N VAL A 243 -6.94 -3.66 16.97
CA VAL A 243 -7.41 -3.10 15.69
C VAL A 243 -8.01 -1.71 15.91
N ASP A 244 -7.57 -0.76 15.09
CA ASP A 244 -8.03 0.64 15.17
C ASP A 244 -9.44 0.82 14.58
N LEU A 245 -10.40 1.19 15.43
CA LEU A 245 -11.79 1.43 15.01
C LEU A 245 -11.94 2.69 14.13
N ASP A 246 -10.98 3.62 14.14
CA ASP A 246 -11.00 4.82 13.29
C ASP A 246 -10.96 4.45 11.79
N LYS A 247 -10.48 3.24 11.44
CA LYS A 247 -10.54 2.72 10.07
C LYS A 247 -11.96 2.51 9.57
N PHE A 248 -12.84 2.07 10.46
CA PHE A 248 -14.26 1.87 10.15
C PHE A 248 -15.01 3.20 10.06
N VAL A 249 -14.57 4.21 10.83
CA VAL A 249 -15.05 5.59 10.69
C VAL A 249 -14.73 6.13 9.28
N ALA A 250 -13.49 5.95 8.82
CA ALA A 250 -13.08 6.35 7.48
C ALA A 250 -13.85 5.60 6.38
N ALA A 251 -14.03 4.29 6.54
CA ALA A 251 -14.83 3.48 5.62
C ALA A 251 -16.30 3.91 5.56
N PHE A 252 -16.91 4.22 6.72
CA PHE A 252 -18.26 4.77 6.81
C PHE A 252 -18.37 6.09 6.04
N ALA A 253 -17.44 7.03 6.29
CA ALA A 253 -17.44 8.32 5.63
C ALA A 253 -17.30 8.19 4.10
N LEU A 254 -16.37 7.36 3.62
CA LEU A 254 -16.20 7.10 2.19
C LEU A 254 -17.46 6.46 1.58
N MET A 255 -18.07 5.49 2.25
CA MET A 255 -19.29 4.85 1.75
C MET A 255 -20.43 5.86 1.61
N VAL A 256 -20.66 6.71 2.62
CA VAL A 256 -21.68 7.76 2.54
C VAL A 256 -21.39 8.71 1.38
N LEU A 257 -20.14 9.16 1.21
CA LEU A 257 -19.75 10.03 0.10
C LEU A 257 -19.97 9.35 -1.26
N SER A 258 -19.65 8.06 -1.39
CA SER A 258 -19.82 7.31 -2.64
C SER A 258 -21.28 7.25 -3.09
N THR A 259 -22.25 7.16 -2.18
CA THR A 259 -23.68 7.19 -2.55
C THR A 259 -24.15 8.55 -3.08
N GLN A 260 -23.35 9.60 -2.87
CA GLN A 260 -23.71 10.99 -3.15
C GLN A 260 -22.96 11.55 -4.36
N TYR A 261 -21.87 10.90 -4.79
CA TYR A 261 -21.01 11.33 -5.89
C TYR A 261 -20.73 10.17 -6.86
N THR A 262 -21.02 10.35 -8.15
CA THR A 262 -20.83 9.30 -9.18
C THR A 262 -19.43 9.15 -9.69
N ASP A 263 -18.55 10.09 -9.38
CA ASP A 263 -17.14 10.02 -9.78
C ASP A 263 -16.25 9.44 -8.68
N VAL A 264 -16.85 8.90 -7.61
CA VAL A 264 -16.16 7.96 -6.72
C VAL A 264 -16.02 6.65 -7.48
N GLN A 265 -14.78 6.31 -7.84
CA GLN A 265 -14.40 5.11 -8.57
C GLN A 265 -13.31 4.39 -7.78
N GLY A 266 -13.16 3.08 -7.97
CA GLY A 266 -12.16 2.24 -7.30
C GLY A 266 -12.68 1.51 -6.06
N LEU A 267 -14.01 1.45 -5.90
CA LEU A 267 -14.67 0.62 -4.87
C LEU A 267 -15.06 -0.76 -5.42
N ALA A 268 -15.13 -0.93 -6.75
CA ALA A 268 -15.34 -2.19 -7.44
C ALA A 268 -16.46 -3.03 -6.80
N GLY A 269 -17.65 -2.44 -6.71
CA GLY A 269 -18.86 -3.10 -6.19
C GLY A 269 -19.07 -3.06 -4.66
N THR A 270 -18.10 -2.57 -3.89
CA THR A 270 -18.23 -2.49 -2.42
C THR A 270 -19.42 -1.62 -2.01
N GLY A 271 -20.39 -2.19 -1.30
CA GLY A 271 -21.61 -1.52 -0.83
C GLY A 271 -21.72 -1.40 0.70
N SER A 272 -20.86 -2.08 1.46
CA SER A 272 -20.86 -2.07 2.93
C SER A 272 -19.60 -1.42 3.50
N TRP A 273 -19.77 -0.40 4.34
CA TRP A 273 -18.64 0.21 5.06
C TRP A 273 -17.97 -0.76 6.03
N ARG A 274 -18.70 -1.75 6.56
CA ARG A 274 -18.14 -2.78 7.46
C ARG A 274 -17.18 -3.66 6.70
N SER A 275 -17.62 -4.15 5.53
CA SER A 275 -16.79 -4.97 4.65
C SER A 275 -15.57 -4.19 4.14
N LEU A 276 -15.76 -2.93 3.74
CA LEU A 276 -14.66 -2.04 3.35
C LEU A 276 -13.65 -1.83 4.49
N GLY A 277 -14.12 -1.61 5.71
CA GLY A 277 -13.28 -1.46 6.90
C GLY A 277 -12.47 -2.73 7.21
N LEU A 278 -13.10 -3.91 7.15
CA LEU A 278 -12.42 -5.19 7.35
C LEU A 278 -11.37 -5.46 6.26
N HIS A 279 -11.70 -5.19 4.99
CA HIS A 279 -10.74 -5.24 3.90
C HIS A 279 -9.56 -4.27 4.12
N PHE A 280 -9.83 -3.07 4.62
CA PHE A 280 -8.79 -2.10 4.93
C PHE A 280 -7.88 -2.58 6.06
N VAL A 281 -8.43 -3.15 7.13
CA VAL A 281 -7.67 -3.78 8.22
C VAL A 281 -6.79 -4.90 7.67
N ALA A 282 -7.36 -5.83 6.90
CA ALA A 282 -6.64 -6.96 6.33
C ALA A 282 -5.49 -6.53 5.40
N SER A 283 -5.73 -5.51 4.57
CA SER A 283 -4.76 -5.04 3.58
C SER A 283 -3.70 -4.09 4.12
N THR A 284 -3.83 -3.60 5.36
CA THR A 284 -2.87 -2.70 6.00
C THR A 284 -2.25 -3.23 7.28
N GLU A 285 -3.03 -3.49 8.33
CA GLU A 285 -2.55 -3.97 9.63
C GLU A 285 -2.11 -5.43 9.56
N LEU A 286 -2.92 -6.27 8.94
CA LEU A 286 -2.66 -7.71 8.82
C LEU A 286 -1.94 -8.05 7.51
N ARG A 287 -1.36 -7.05 6.84
CA ARG A 287 -0.77 -7.23 5.53
C ARG A 287 0.44 -8.15 5.57
N ASP A 288 1.24 -7.99 6.61
CA ASP A 288 2.50 -8.69 6.81
C ASP A 288 2.40 -9.70 7.99
N ASP A 289 1.18 -10.17 8.29
CA ASP A 289 0.93 -11.26 9.26
C ASP A 289 1.46 -12.59 8.70
N ASP A 290 2.28 -13.29 9.49
CA ASP A 290 3.02 -14.47 9.06
C ASP A 290 2.14 -15.68 8.78
N SER A 291 1.02 -15.81 9.52
CA SER A 291 0.15 -16.99 9.47
C SER A 291 -0.94 -16.92 8.41
N ASP A 292 -1.19 -15.75 7.84
CA ASP A 292 -2.38 -15.39 7.04
C ASP A 292 -3.75 -15.65 7.72
N ALA A 293 -3.80 -16.37 8.85
CA ALA A 293 -5.03 -16.87 9.46
C ALA A 293 -5.96 -15.73 9.92
N ARG A 294 -5.41 -14.69 10.57
CA ARG A 294 -6.21 -13.53 10.99
C ARG A 294 -6.73 -12.75 9.79
N ALA A 295 -5.88 -12.54 8.78
CA ALA A 295 -6.28 -11.87 7.55
C ALA A 295 -7.40 -12.64 6.81
N ILE A 296 -7.28 -13.96 6.70
CA ILE A 296 -8.31 -14.84 6.12
C ILE A 296 -9.61 -14.75 6.90
N ALA A 297 -9.57 -14.81 8.24
CA ALA A 297 -10.78 -14.71 9.06
C ALA A 297 -11.48 -13.35 8.90
N VAL A 298 -10.72 -12.25 8.91
CA VAL A 298 -11.24 -10.89 8.67
C VAL A 298 -11.84 -10.76 7.27
N LEU A 299 -11.16 -11.25 6.24
CA LEU A 299 -11.61 -11.16 4.85
C LEU A 299 -12.82 -12.06 4.59
N SER A 300 -12.87 -13.26 5.18
CA SER A 300 -14.05 -14.13 5.11
C SER A 300 -15.27 -13.41 5.67
N HIS A 301 -15.11 -12.77 6.84
CA HIS A 301 -16.18 -11.98 7.41
C HIS A 301 -16.56 -10.76 6.55
N ALA A 302 -15.58 -10.10 5.92
CA ALA A 302 -15.83 -9.00 5.01
C ALA A 302 -16.68 -9.43 3.80
N VAL A 303 -16.36 -10.58 3.20
CA VAL A 303 -17.09 -11.14 2.05
C VAL A 303 -18.49 -11.62 2.46
N ASP A 304 -18.65 -12.23 3.64
CA ASP A 304 -19.97 -12.63 4.17
C ASP A 304 -20.89 -11.41 4.38
N LEU A 305 -20.34 -10.28 4.82
CA LEU A 305 -21.09 -9.05 5.01
C LEU A 305 -21.45 -8.34 3.70
N ASP A 306 -20.63 -8.50 2.67
CA ASP A 306 -20.81 -7.86 1.37
C ASP A 306 -20.15 -8.68 0.26
N PRO A 307 -20.93 -9.61 -0.35
CA PRO A 307 -20.45 -10.39 -1.49
C PRO A 307 -20.08 -9.54 -2.71
N GLY A 308 -20.55 -8.28 -2.78
CA GLY A 308 -20.20 -7.32 -3.83
C GLY A 308 -18.84 -6.64 -3.62
N ASN A 309 -18.16 -6.85 -2.48
CA ASN A 309 -16.81 -6.36 -2.26
C ASN A 309 -15.79 -7.26 -2.99
N HIS A 310 -15.72 -7.11 -4.31
CA HIS A 310 -14.80 -7.85 -5.17
C HIS A 310 -13.32 -7.72 -4.73
N PRO A 311 -12.81 -6.53 -4.31
CA PRO A 311 -11.45 -6.42 -3.76
C PRO A 311 -11.20 -7.32 -2.55
N ALA A 312 -12.13 -7.40 -1.61
CA ALA A 312 -12.01 -8.29 -0.45
C ALA A 312 -12.04 -9.77 -0.86
N SER A 313 -12.91 -10.14 -1.79
CA SER A 313 -12.99 -11.49 -2.35
C SER A 313 -11.68 -11.92 -3.03
N LEU A 314 -11.12 -11.07 -3.90
CA LEU A 314 -9.85 -11.35 -4.56
C LEU A 314 -8.71 -11.48 -3.55
N MET A 315 -8.66 -10.61 -2.54
CA MET A 315 -7.63 -10.72 -1.49
C MET A 315 -7.80 -12.00 -0.66
N LEU A 316 -9.03 -12.41 -0.33
CA LEU A 316 -9.31 -13.66 0.37
C LEU A 316 -8.80 -14.86 -0.42
N GLN A 317 -9.20 -14.96 -1.70
CA GLN A 317 -8.80 -16.06 -2.57
C GLN A 317 -7.29 -16.09 -2.79
N TYR A 318 -6.65 -14.93 -2.94
CA TYR A 318 -5.21 -14.82 -3.01
C TYR A 318 -4.52 -15.39 -1.76
N ARG A 319 -5.00 -15.03 -0.56
CA ARG A 319 -4.42 -15.52 0.71
C ARG A 319 -4.64 -17.01 0.91
N LEU A 320 -5.78 -17.54 0.48
CA LEU A 320 -6.09 -18.96 0.59
C LEU A 320 -5.24 -19.83 -0.32
N HIS A 321 -4.95 -19.38 -1.55
CA HIS A 321 -4.48 -20.29 -2.61
C HIS A 321 -3.15 -19.91 -3.26
N ARG A 322 -2.61 -18.70 -3.07
CA ARG A 322 -1.42 -18.26 -3.81
C ARG A 322 -0.20 -19.15 -3.57
N TYR A 323 -0.10 -19.75 -2.39
CA TYR A 323 1.00 -20.64 -1.98
C TYR A 323 0.69 -22.13 -2.19
N GLY A 324 -0.42 -22.46 -2.85
CA GLY A 324 -0.76 -23.84 -3.17
C GLY A 324 0.37 -24.49 -3.97
N THR A 325 0.83 -25.64 -3.49
CA THR A 325 1.81 -26.48 -4.19
C THR A 325 1.17 -27.70 -4.83
N GLU A 326 -0.13 -27.90 -4.62
CA GLU A 326 -0.91 -28.98 -5.19
C GLU A 326 -1.61 -28.54 -6.48
N PHE A 327 -1.56 -29.39 -7.51
CA PHE A 327 -2.16 -29.12 -8.81
C PHE A 327 -3.67 -28.80 -8.70
N ASP A 328 -4.42 -29.62 -7.96
CA ASP A 328 -5.88 -29.46 -7.83
C ASP A 328 -6.27 -28.16 -7.13
N GLU A 329 -5.45 -27.68 -6.19
CA GLU A 329 -5.67 -26.42 -5.51
C GLU A 329 -5.47 -25.22 -6.46
N LEU A 330 -4.30 -25.17 -7.10
CA LEU A 330 -4.00 -24.12 -8.08
C LEU A 330 -5.00 -24.12 -9.23
N ARG A 331 -5.49 -25.29 -9.63
CA ARG A 331 -6.52 -25.44 -10.65
C ARG A 331 -7.83 -24.79 -10.22
N ARG A 332 -8.33 -25.10 -9.02
CA ARG A 332 -9.55 -24.49 -8.48
C ARG A 332 -9.44 -22.97 -8.42
N TYR A 333 -8.29 -22.46 -8.00
CA TYR A 333 -8.08 -21.01 -7.94
C TYR A 333 -8.03 -20.36 -9.32
N ALA A 334 -7.35 -20.99 -10.30
CA ALA A 334 -7.33 -20.52 -11.68
C ALA A 334 -8.72 -20.52 -12.32
N ASP A 335 -9.53 -21.57 -12.08
CA ASP A 335 -10.91 -21.65 -12.57
C ASP A 335 -11.79 -20.56 -11.93
N TRP A 336 -11.61 -20.29 -10.63
CA TRP A 336 -12.30 -19.19 -9.94
C TRP A 336 -11.93 -17.82 -10.53
N LEU A 337 -10.65 -17.54 -10.74
CA LEU A 337 -10.17 -16.28 -11.34
C LEU A 337 -10.69 -16.09 -12.77
N SER A 338 -10.74 -17.16 -13.56
CA SER A 338 -11.29 -17.12 -14.92
C SER A 338 -12.80 -16.85 -14.91
N ALA A 339 -13.54 -17.45 -13.99
CA ALA A 339 -14.97 -17.21 -13.83
C ALA A 339 -15.25 -15.77 -13.37
N GLU A 340 -14.44 -15.25 -12.45
CA GLU A 340 -14.55 -13.89 -11.96
C GLU A 340 -14.26 -12.86 -13.06
N ALA A 341 -13.20 -13.08 -13.87
CA ALA A 341 -12.92 -12.22 -15.02
C ALA A 341 -14.12 -12.16 -15.99
N ALA A 342 -14.69 -13.32 -16.35
CA ALA A 342 -15.85 -13.39 -17.23
C ALA A 342 -17.10 -12.72 -16.63
N HIS A 343 -17.32 -12.88 -15.32
CA HIS A 343 -18.40 -12.23 -14.60
C HIS A 343 -18.28 -10.70 -14.66
N LEU A 344 -17.10 -10.16 -14.32
CA LEU A 344 -16.81 -8.73 -14.39
C LEU A 344 -17.01 -8.15 -15.80
N GLU A 345 -16.56 -8.87 -16.83
CA GLU A 345 -16.79 -8.47 -18.23
C GLU A 345 -18.28 -8.36 -18.56
N SER A 346 -19.04 -9.39 -18.19
CA SER A 346 -20.46 -9.50 -18.53
C SER A 346 -21.35 -8.48 -17.80
N GLU A 347 -21.14 -8.27 -16.50
CA GLU A 347 -22.02 -7.44 -15.66
C GLU A 347 -21.56 -5.99 -15.58
N HIS A 348 -20.25 -5.73 -15.71
CA HIS A 348 -19.68 -4.42 -15.39
C HIS A 348 -18.92 -3.77 -16.54
N SER A 349 -18.60 -4.50 -17.61
CA SER A 349 -17.89 -3.97 -18.78
C SER A 349 -16.67 -3.11 -18.36
N PRO A 350 -15.66 -3.70 -17.72
CA PRO A 350 -14.59 -2.99 -17.00
C PRO A 350 -13.72 -2.11 -17.91
N THR A 351 -13.79 -2.30 -19.23
CA THR A 351 -13.17 -1.43 -20.24
C THR A 351 -13.88 -0.07 -20.37
N GLN A 352 -15.15 -0.01 -19.99
CA GLN A 352 -16.00 1.19 -20.02
C GLN A 352 -16.29 1.72 -18.61
N ASN A 353 -16.40 0.82 -17.62
CA ASN A 353 -16.65 1.17 -16.23
C ASN A 353 -15.34 1.31 -15.44
N ALA A 354 -14.96 2.57 -15.19
CA ALA A 354 -13.74 2.92 -14.48
C ALA A 354 -13.70 2.42 -13.02
N ASP A 355 -14.83 2.12 -12.40
CA ASP A 355 -14.88 1.57 -11.03
C ASP A 355 -14.27 0.16 -10.95
N PHE A 356 -14.41 -0.63 -12.01
CA PHE A 356 -13.95 -2.02 -12.07
C PHE A 356 -12.67 -2.22 -12.88
N THR A 357 -12.23 -1.23 -13.67
CA THR A 357 -11.09 -1.37 -14.58
C THR A 357 -9.83 -1.91 -13.89
N LEU A 358 -9.41 -1.30 -12.79
CA LEU A 358 -8.17 -1.71 -12.12
C LEU A 358 -8.33 -3.03 -11.37
N HIS A 359 -9.52 -3.29 -10.81
CA HIS A 359 -9.82 -4.58 -10.18
C HIS A 359 -9.74 -5.73 -11.20
N TYR A 360 -10.39 -5.57 -12.36
CA TYR A 360 -10.32 -6.51 -13.47
C TYR A 360 -8.88 -6.79 -13.93
N GLN A 361 -8.06 -5.74 -14.06
CA GLN A 361 -6.64 -5.88 -14.38
C GLN A 361 -5.87 -6.73 -13.35
N ARG A 362 -6.22 -6.62 -12.05
CA ARG A 362 -5.62 -7.47 -11.00
C ARG A 362 -6.12 -8.90 -11.08
N VAL A 363 -7.40 -9.14 -11.40
CA VAL A 363 -7.94 -10.49 -11.62
C VAL A 363 -7.19 -11.19 -12.77
N LEU A 364 -7.03 -10.51 -13.92
CA LEU A 364 -6.26 -11.04 -15.05
C LEU A 364 -4.80 -11.34 -14.66
N LEU A 365 -4.15 -10.43 -13.93
CA LEU A 365 -2.78 -10.64 -13.49
C LEU A 365 -2.64 -11.88 -12.57
N ASN A 366 -3.55 -12.03 -11.61
CA ASN A 366 -3.56 -13.21 -10.73
C ASN A 366 -3.84 -14.49 -11.51
N TYR A 367 -4.71 -14.45 -12.53
CA TYR A 367 -4.99 -15.60 -13.38
C TYR A 367 -3.72 -16.07 -14.09
N VAL A 368 -2.99 -15.14 -14.72
CA VAL A 368 -1.72 -15.43 -15.41
C VAL A 368 -0.71 -16.10 -14.48
N ILE A 369 -0.48 -15.51 -13.30
CA ILE A 369 0.50 -16.01 -12.32
C ILE A 369 0.08 -17.35 -11.73
N THR A 370 -1.21 -17.53 -11.46
CA THR A 370 -1.71 -18.81 -10.92
C THR A 370 -1.55 -19.92 -11.94
N VAL A 371 -1.79 -19.64 -13.23
CA VAL A 371 -1.58 -20.63 -14.30
C VAL A 371 -0.09 -20.90 -14.52
N GLU A 372 0.79 -19.91 -14.41
CA GLU A 372 2.25 -20.11 -14.41
C GLU A 372 2.67 -21.12 -13.33
N ASN A 373 2.14 -20.94 -12.12
CA ASN A 373 2.42 -21.84 -11.00
C ASN A 373 1.80 -23.22 -11.19
N LEU A 374 0.56 -23.32 -11.68
CA LEU A 374 -0.13 -24.57 -11.99
C LEU A 374 0.68 -25.42 -12.99
N VAL A 375 1.17 -24.75 -14.03
CA VAL A 375 2.03 -25.31 -15.06
C VAL A 375 3.33 -25.85 -14.47
N SER A 376 3.92 -25.15 -13.50
CA SER A 376 5.19 -25.54 -12.88
C SER A 376 5.11 -26.75 -11.94
N VAL A 377 3.94 -26.99 -11.34
CA VAL A 377 3.68 -28.09 -10.39
C VAL A 377 3.33 -29.40 -11.09
N ALA A 378 2.79 -29.36 -12.31
CA ALA A 378 2.45 -30.57 -13.02
C ALA A 378 3.71 -31.37 -13.40
N ASP A 379 3.86 -32.58 -12.84
CA ASP A 379 4.91 -33.58 -13.17
C ASP A 379 4.85 -34.09 -14.63
N HIS A 380 4.26 -33.34 -15.57
CA HIS A 380 3.95 -33.77 -16.93
C HIS A 380 4.95 -33.19 -17.95
N PRO A 381 5.87 -34.02 -18.50
CA PRO A 381 6.98 -33.57 -19.34
C PRO A 381 6.64 -33.30 -20.82
N ALA A 382 5.37 -33.16 -21.21
CA ALA A 382 5.03 -32.90 -22.61
C ALA A 382 3.84 -31.95 -22.74
N ASP A 383 4.07 -30.82 -23.42
CA ASP A 383 3.06 -29.87 -23.92
C ASP A 383 2.41 -28.90 -22.91
N ILE A 384 3.16 -28.51 -21.89
CA ILE A 384 2.78 -27.48 -20.91
C ILE A 384 2.47 -26.11 -21.58
N SER A 385 3.34 -25.65 -22.48
CA SER A 385 3.16 -24.38 -23.22
C SER A 385 2.07 -24.45 -24.29
N THR A 386 1.49 -25.62 -24.55
CA THR A 386 0.38 -25.81 -25.50
C THR A 386 -0.92 -26.20 -24.80
N SER A 387 -0.92 -26.30 -23.46
CA SER A 387 -2.12 -26.59 -22.68
C SER A 387 -3.20 -25.52 -22.92
N PRO A 388 -4.50 -25.89 -22.89
CA PRO A 388 -5.59 -24.93 -23.04
C PRO A 388 -5.55 -23.80 -22.00
N ASP A 389 -5.13 -24.09 -20.77
CA ASP A 389 -5.01 -23.09 -19.71
C ASP A 389 -3.85 -22.13 -19.96
N ALA A 390 -2.68 -22.62 -20.38
CA ALA A 390 -1.55 -21.76 -20.76
C ALA A 390 -1.90 -20.87 -21.96
N ASN A 391 -2.65 -21.39 -22.94
CA ASN A 391 -3.15 -20.59 -24.07
C ASN A 391 -4.05 -19.45 -23.60
N ARG A 392 -5.07 -19.74 -22.77
CA ARG A 392 -5.97 -18.71 -22.23
C ARG A 392 -5.24 -17.70 -21.36
N ALA A 393 -4.34 -18.15 -20.49
CA ALA A 393 -3.54 -17.25 -19.67
C ALA A 393 -2.61 -16.35 -20.51
N ARG A 394 -2.02 -16.85 -21.60
CA ARG A 394 -1.29 -16.00 -22.56
C ARG A 394 -2.19 -14.95 -23.20
N GLU A 395 -3.40 -15.31 -23.60
CA GLU A 395 -4.36 -14.37 -24.16
C GLU A 395 -4.73 -13.28 -23.14
N SER A 396 -5.02 -13.65 -21.89
CA SER A 396 -5.27 -12.72 -20.78
C SER A 396 -4.07 -11.82 -20.46
N ALA A 397 -2.84 -12.35 -20.52
CA ALA A 397 -1.62 -11.57 -20.33
C ALA A 397 -1.46 -10.51 -21.43
N LEU A 398 -1.69 -10.88 -22.69
CA LEU A 398 -1.63 -9.99 -23.84
C LEU A 398 -2.74 -8.94 -23.80
N GLU A 399 -3.95 -9.35 -23.43
CA GLU A 399 -5.08 -8.45 -23.20
C GLU A 399 -4.74 -7.41 -22.13
N LEU A 400 -4.20 -7.83 -20.99
CA LEU A 400 -3.79 -6.93 -19.91
C LEU A 400 -2.75 -5.90 -20.37
N VAL A 401 -1.74 -6.32 -21.13
CA VAL A 401 -0.75 -5.40 -21.73
C VAL A 401 -1.43 -4.39 -22.64
N ARG A 402 -2.34 -4.83 -23.52
CA ARG A 402 -3.09 -3.96 -24.46
C ARG A 402 -4.02 -2.99 -23.74
N LEU A 403 -4.74 -3.44 -22.72
CA LEU A 403 -5.63 -2.58 -21.93
C LEU A 403 -4.86 -1.43 -21.25
N ILE A 404 -3.67 -1.73 -20.72
CA ILE A 404 -2.83 -0.71 -20.07
C ILE A 404 -2.23 0.24 -21.11
N ASP A 405 -1.73 -0.27 -22.24
CA ASP A 405 -1.13 0.55 -23.30
C ASP A 405 -2.17 1.41 -24.04
N ALA A 406 -3.39 0.91 -24.27
CA ALA A 406 -4.49 1.69 -24.85
C ALA A 406 -4.93 2.82 -23.92
N GLY A 407 -5.02 2.55 -22.61
CA GLY A 407 -5.38 3.55 -21.60
C GLY A 407 -4.38 4.72 -21.50
N ALA A 408 -3.12 4.50 -21.86
CA ALA A 408 -2.08 5.53 -21.87
C ALA A 408 -2.27 6.58 -22.99
N GLY A 409 -3.06 6.27 -24.03
CA GLY A 409 -3.24 7.13 -25.19
C GLY A 409 -4.45 8.08 -25.14
N GLU A 410 -5.50 7.77 -24.39
CA GLU A 410 -6.82 8.42 -24.55
C GLU A 410 -7.20 9.46 -23.47
N ARG A 411 -6.59 9.46 -22.26
CA ARG A 411 -7.10 10.29 -21.13
C ARG A 411 -6.09 11.19 -20.40
N ASP A 412 -4.79 11.06 -20.65
CA ASP A 412 -3.75 11.69 -19.82
C ASP A 412 -2.93 12.78 -20.55
N ALA A 413 -3.56 13.58 -21.40
CA ALA A 413 -2.90 14.73 -22.05
C ALA A 413 -2.39 15.81 -21.05
N GLU A 414 -2.76 15.76 -19.77
CA GLU A 414 -2.20 16.60 -18.70
C GLU A 414 -1.27 15.86 -17.71
N GLN A 415 -1.17 14.52 -17.77
CA GLN A 415 -0.36 13.70 -16.84
C GLN A 415 0.22 12.43 -17.51
N GLY A 416 0.81 12.57 -18.71
CA GLY A 416 1.16 11.48 -19.65
C GLY A 416 2.14 10.36 -19.20
N GLU A 417 2.07 9.88 -17.96
CA GLU A 417 2.80 8.73 -17.44
C GLU A 417 1.81 7.66 -16.97
N VAL A 418 1.97 6.43 -17.48
CA VAL A 418 1.31 5.24 -16.94
C VAL A 418 1.62 5.18 -15.44
N SER A 419 0.58 5.11 -14.59
CA SER A 419 0.81 5.02 -13.15
C SER A 419 1.80 3.89 -12.83
N LEU A 420 2.71 4.11 -11.88
CA LEU A 420 3.75 3.13 -11.55
C LEU A 420 3.19 1.72 -11.27
N LEU A 421 1.96 1.64 -10.75
CA LEU A 421 1.25 0.37 -10.56
C LEU A 421 0.92 -0.29 -11.90
N LYS A 422 0.23 0.41 -12.82
CA LYS A 422 -0.10 -0.12 -14.15
C LYS A 422 1.16 -0.47 -14.95
N GLN A 423 2.23 0.32 -14.82
CA GLN A 423 3.51 -0.01 -15.43
C GLN A 423 4.03 -1.36 -14.91
N LYS A 424 4.03 -1.57 -13.59
CA LYS A 424 4.43 -2.87 -13.00
C LYS A 424 3.54 -4.01 -13.51
N MET A 425 2.21 -3.85 -13.47
CA MET A 425 1.26 -4.88 -13.95
C MET A 425 1.54 -5.26 -15.40
N ARG A 426 1.77 -4.28 -16.28
CA ARG A 426 2.12 -4.50 -17.69
C ARG A 426 3.41 -5.30 -17.84
N LEU A 427 4.44 -4.98 -17.06
CA LEU A 427 5.72 -5.69 -17.13
C LEU A 427 5.60 -7.13 -16.63
N VAL A 428 4.87 -7.35 -15.55
CA VAL A 428 4.63 -8.70 -15.00
C VAL A 428 3.75 -9.54 -15.93
N ALA A 429 2.72 -8.94 -16.54
CA ALA A 429 1.92 -9.60 -17.55
C ALA A 429 2.78 -10.02 -18.76
N ALA A 430 3.68 -9.15 -19.22
CA ALA A 430 4.58 -9.48 -20.33
C ALA A 430 5.55 -10.61 -19.98
N THR A 431 6.10 -10.66 -18.76
CA THR A 431 6.94 -11.78 -18.32
C THR A 431 6.13 -13.07 -18.20
N GLY A 432 4.92 -13.03 -17.65
CA GLY A 432 4.02 -14.18 -17.58
C GLY A 432 3.62 -14.72 -18.96
N TYR A 433 3.35 -13.85 -19.92
CA TYR A 433 3.09 -14.24 -21.32
C TYR A 433 4.21 -15.11 -21.89
N VAL A 434 5.46 -14.71 -21.64
CA VAL A 434 6.65 -15.41 -22.12
C VAL A 434 6.94 -16.67 -21.30
N ALA A 435 6.74 -16.63 -19.98
CA ALA A 435 6.91 -17.78 -19.08
C ALA A 435 5.97 -18.94 -19.47
N LEU A 436 4.78 -18.59 -19.95
CA LEU A 436 3.78 -19.54 -20.47
C LEU A 436 4.05 -19.97 -21.92
N GLY A 437 5.24 -19.71 -22.48
CA GLY A 437 5.65 -20.14 -23.84
C GLY A 437 5.29 -19.17 -24.98
N GLY A 438 4.91 -17.93 -24.66
CA GLY A 438 4.67 -16.89 -25.66
C GLY A 438 5.98 -16.37 -26.28
N THR A 439 5.92 -15.88 -27.53
CA THR A 439 7.12 -15.36 -28.21
C THR A 439 7.50 -13.96 -27.75
N GLN A 440 8.79 -13.76 -27.46
CA GLN A 440 9.36 -12.44 -27.14
C GLN A 440 9.42 -11.50 -28.36
N ASP A 441 9.29 -12.04 -29.57
CA ASP A 441 9.38 -11.27 -30.83
C ASP A 441 8.13 -10.44 -31.13
N LEU A 442 7.04 -10.66 -30.38
CA LEU A 442 5.87 -9.80 -30.48
C LEU A 442 6.25 -8.38 -30.07
N LEU A 443 5.95 -7.41 -30.95
CA LEU A 443 6.26 -5.99 -30.75
C LEU A 443 5.77 -5.47 -29.39
N GLU A 444 4.56 -5.90 -29.00
CA GLU A 444 3.89 -5.53 -27.74
C GLU A 444 4.63 -6.08 -26.49
N ILE A 445 5.41 -7.14 -26.64
CA ILE A 445 6.07 -7.88 -25.54
C ILE A 445 7.57 -7.60 -25.48
N GLY A 446 8.29 -7.68 -26.61
CA GLY A 446 9.75 -7.60 -26.63
C GLY A 446 10.31 -6.31 -26.04
N GLY A 447 9.63 -5.18 -26.26
CA GLY A 447 9.98 -3.90 -25.61
C GLY A 447 9.79 -3.93 -24.09
N ARG A 448 8.76 -4.63 -23.60
CA ARG A 448 8.41 -4.74 -22.18
C ARG A 448 9.34 -5.67 -21.43
N ILE A 449 9.80 -6.75 -22.04
CA ILE A 449 10.83 -7.62 -21.43
C ILE A 449 12.14 -6.85 -21.21
N LYS A 450 12.55 -6.02 -22.18
CA LYS A 450 13.72 -5.14 -22.01
C LYS A 450 13.52 -4.12 -20.89
N GLU A 451 12.32 -3.53 -20.81
CA GLU A 451 11.94 -2.59 -19.75
C GLU A 451 11.95 -3.28 -18.36
N ALA A 452 11.43 -4.50 -18.25
CA ALA A 452 11.50 -5.32 -17.03
C ALA A 452 12.97 -5.61 -16.64
N GLY A 453 13.82 -5.88 -17.63
CA GLY A 453 15.25 -6.09 -17.49
C GLY A 453 16.06 -4.88 -17.01
N ILE A 454 15.49 -3.68 -16.99
CA ILE A 454 16.10 -2.47 -16.39
C ILE A 454 15.29 -1.90 -15.23
N SER A 455 14.14 -2.51 -14.90
CA SER A 455 13.28 -2.05 -13.82
C SER A 455 13.99 -2.11 -12.47
N ALA A 456 13.82 -1.06 -11.66
CA ALA A 456 14.28 -1.01 -10.27
C ALA A 456 13.28 -1.68 -9.29
N SER A 457 12.12 -2.16 -9.78
CA SER A 457 11.12 -2.81 -8.95
C SER A 457 11.54 -4.24 -8.60
N PRO A 458 11.74 -4.60 -7.32
CA PRO A 458 12.12 -5.95 -6.92
C PRO A 458 11.11 -7.00 -7.39
N TRP A 459 9.81 -6.69 -7.40
CA TRP A 459 8.77 -7.59 -7.90
C TRP A 459 8.85 -7.86 -9.40
N VAL A 460 9.13 -6.83 -10.21
CA VAL A 460 9.27 -7.03 -11.67
C VAL A 460 10.51 -7.88 -11.95
N ARG A 461 11.57 -7.73 -11.15
CA ARG A 461 12.78 -8.56 -11.23
C ARG A 461 12.53 -9.99 -10.76
N TYR A 462 11.70 -10.16 -9.74
CA TYR A 462 11.25 -11.45 -9.27
C TYR A 462 10.54 -12.21 -10.41
N ASP A 463 9.51 -11.61 -11.01
CA ASP A 463 8.73 -12.22 -12.09
C ASP A 463 9.57 -12.46 -13.35
N LEU A 464 10.55 -11.59 -13.64
CA LEU A 464 11.51 -11.80 -14.71
C LEU A 464 12.44 -13.00 -14.44
N GLY A 465 12.88 -13.17 -13.19
CA GLY A 465 13.69 -14.32 -12.77
C GLY A 465 12.91 -15.63 -12.88
N CYS A 466 11.65 -15.60 -12.42
CA CYS A 466 10.64 -16.63 -12.61
C CYS A 466 10.48 -17.03 -14.09
N MET A 467 10.27 -16.06 -14.98
CA MET A 467 10.18 -16.28 -16.43
C MET A 467 11.43 -16.97 -17.00
N PHE A 468 12.64 -16.48 -16.69
CA PHE A 468 13.87 -17.10 -17.20
C PHE A 468 14.06 -18.52 -16.65
N TYR A 469 13.63 -18.76 -15.42
CA TYR A 469 13.68 -20.09 -14.85
C TYR A 469 12.72 -21.04 -15.58
N ALA A 470 11.48 -20.64 -15.84
CA ALA A 470 10.52 -21.41 -16.65
C ALA A 470 11.11 -21.75 -18.03
N GLN A 471 11.66 -20.75 -18.74
CA GLN A 471 12.32 -20.96 -20.04
C GLN A 471 13.51 -21.93 -19.95
N SER A 472 14.25 -21.92 -18.85
CA SER A 472 15.38 -22.85 -18.65
C SER A 472 14.90 -24.31 -18.55
N GLN A 473 13.68 -24.54 -18.05
CA GLN A 473 13.13 -25.89 -17.91
C GLN A 473 12.69 -26.47 -19.25
N GLU A 474 12.15 -25.64 -20.14
CA GLU A 474 11.74 -26.04 -21.49
C GLU A 474 12.92 -26.26 -22.45
N GLN A 475 14.11 -25.78 -22.11
CA GLN A 475 15.25 -25.78 -23.01
C GLN A 475 15.96 -27.14 -23.07
N THR A 476 16.09 -27.67 -24.29
CA THR A 476 16.81 -28.94 -24.58
C THR A 476 18.32 -28.73 -24.75
N ASN A 477 18.75 -27.55 -25.17
CA ASN A 477 20.17 -27.22 -25.29
C ASN A 477 20.79 -26.95 -23.90
N PRO A 478 21.78 -27.74 -23.44
CA PRO A 478 22.33 -27.64 -22.09
C PRO A 478 23.04 -26.30 -21.83
N THR A 479 23.74 -25.74 -22.82
CA THR A 479 24.41 -24.44 -22.70
C THR A 479 23.38 -23.34 -22.50
N ARG A 480 22.34 -23.33 -23.33
CA ARG A 480 21.29 -22.32 -23.24
C ARG A 480 20.46 -22.45 -21.97
N LYS A 481 20.21 -23.69 -21.51
CA LYS A 481 19.57 -23.98 -20.22
C LYS A 481 20.38 -23.39 -19.06
N ALA A 482 21.69 -23.59 -19.04
CA ALA A 482 22.57 -23.02 -18.02
C ALA A 482 22.58 -21.47 -18.06
N GLU A 483 22.66 -20.86 -19.24
CA GLU A 483 22.59 -19.40 -19.39
C GLU A 483 21.28 -18.81 -18.83
N LEU A 484 20.14 -19.42 -19.16
CA LEU A 484 18.83 -18.96 -18.68
C LEU A 484 18.70 -19.13 -17.16
N ARG A 485 19.21 -20.23 -16.61
CA ARG A 485 19.26 -20.44 -15.15
C ARG A 485 20.13 -19.39 -14.45
N GLU A 486 21.27 -19.03 -15.02
CA GLU A 486 22.12 -17.96 -14.48
C GLU A 486 21.43 -16.58 -14.52
N LEU A 487 20.72 -16.26 -15.60
CA LEU A 487 19.91 -15.04 -15.69
C LEU A 487 18.79 -15.04 -14.65
N ALA A 488 18.11 -16.18 -14.46
CA ALA A 488 17.08 -16.33 -13.43
C ALA A 488 17.63 -16.02 -12.04
N LEU A 489 18.75 -16.66 -11.65
CA LEU A 489 19.40 -16.45 -10.36
C LEU A 489 19.87 -14.99 -10.18
N GLY A 490 20.41 -14.36 -11.22
CA GLY A 490 20.83 -12.96 -11.17
C GLY A 490 19.67 -11.98 -10.94
N HIS A 491 18.50 -12.23 -11.51
CA HIS A 491 17.31 -11.40 -11.29
C HIS A 491 16.66 -11.67 -9.93
N LEU A 492 16.61 -12.94 -9.50
CA LEU A 492 16.14 -13.31 -8.16
C LEU A 492 17.04 -12.73 -7.08
N GLU A 493 18.37 -12.71 -7.26
CA GLU A 493 19.34 -12.05 -6.37
C GLU A 493 19.01 -10.57 -6.15
N TYR A 494 18.73 -9.84 -7.23
CA TYR A 494 18.30 -8.45 -7.12
C TYR A 494 16.95 -8.33 -6.40
N ALA A 495 15.98 -9.18 -6.75
CA ALA A 495 14.65 -9.13 -6.14
C ALA A 495 14.70 -9.37 -4.62
N MET A 496 15.51 -10.33 -4.18
CA MET A 496 15.69 -10.70 -2.78
C MET A 496 16.41 -9.65 -1.92
N ILE A 497 16.82 -8.50 -2.49
CA ILE A 497 17.20 -7.32 -1.70
C ILE A 497 16.00 -6.83 -0.87
N ALA A 498 14.78 -6.94 -1.42
CA ALA A 498 13.56 -6.59 -0.70
C ALA A 498 13.12 -7.73 0.25
N PRO A 499 12.86 -7.45 1.55
CA PRO A 499 12.47 -8.48 2.52
C PRO A 499 11.27 -9.32 2.08
N ARG A 500 10.25 -8.67 1.52
CA ARG A 500 9.02 -9.35 1.09
C ARG A 500 9.24 -10.30 -0.08
N ALA A 501 10.07 -9.94 -1.06
CA ALA A 501 10.39 -10.86 -2.15
C ALA A 501 11.24 -12.04 -1.62
N ARG A 502 12.18 -11.77 -0.70
CA ARG A 502 12.99 -12.81 -0.05
C ARG A 502 12.17 -13.81 0.75
N SER A 503 11.16 -13.36 1.52
CA SER A 503 10.27 -14.30 2.21
C SER A 503 9.36 -15.06 1.25
N PHE A 504 9.02 -14.46 0.11
CA PHE A 504 8.13 -15.05 -0.89
C PHE A 504 8.79 -16.18 -1.69
N VAL A 505 10.09 -16.11 -2.00
CA VAL A 505 10.77 -17.08 -2.88
C VAL A 505 10.72 -18.53 -2.39
N TRP A 506 10.59 -18.75 -1.08
CA TRP A 506 10.46 -20.07 -0.47
C TRP A 506 9.05 -20.65 -0.61
N LYS A 507 8.05 -19.78 -0.73
CA LYS A 507 6.65 -20.17 -0.82
C LYS A 507 6.18 -20.30 -2.28
N ASP A 508 7.01 -19.93 -3.26
CA ASP A 508 6.62 -20.05 -4.67
C ASP A 508 6.90 -21.46 -5.21
N PRO A 509 5.85 -22.21 -5.61
CA PRO A 509 6.01 -23.57 -6.14
C PRO A 509 6.86 -23.63 -7.40
N MET A 510 6.93 -22.56 -8.21
CA MET A 510 7.75 -22.57 -9.40
C MET A 510 9.24 -22.64 -9.07
N LEU A 511 9.66 -22.13 -7.92
CA LEU A 511 11.07 -22.08 -7.53
C LEU A 511 11.50 -23.29 -6.69
N THR A 512 10.63 -24.26 -6.44
CA THR A 512 10.92 -25.40 -5.55
C THR A 512 12.18 -26.16 -5.95
N GLN A 513 12.46 -26.38 -7.24
CA GLN A 513 13.69 -27.09 -7.63
C GLN A 513 14.95 -26.20 -7.53
N LEU A 514 14.81 -24.88 -7.40
CA LEU A 514 15.93 -23.98 -7.06
C LEU A 514 16.26 -23.99 -5.57
N HIS A 515 15.38 -24.53 -4.71
CA HIS A 515 15.64 -24.57 -3.27
C HIS A 515 16.89 -25.40 -2.91
N ALA A 516 17.29 -26.35 -3.76
CA ALA A 516 18.52 -27.13 -3.60
C ALA A 516 19.79 -26.41 -4.12
N ASP A 517 19.64 -25.27 -4.80
CA ASP A 517 20.76 -24.53 -5.37
C ASP A 517 21.48 -23.71 -4.29
N SER A 518 22.79 -23.94 -4.11
CA SER A 518 23.56 -23.31 -3.03
C SER A 518 23.62 -21.79 -3.14
N ARG A 519 23.58 -21.23 -4.36
CA ARG A 519 23.51 -19.78 -4.57
C ARG A 519 22.13 -19.27 -4.16
N PHE A 520 21.07 -19.98 -4.55
CA PHE A 520 19.70 -19.64 -4.13
C PHE A 520 19.55 -19.69 -2.61
N GLN A 521 20.01 -20.75 -1.95
CA GLN A 521 19.98 -20.91 -0.48
C GLN A 521 20.73 -19.78 0.25
N LYS A 522 21.93 -19.42 -0.24
CA LYS A 522 22.72 -18.31 0.32
C LYS A 522 21.99 -16.97 0.22
N LEU A 523 21.25 -16.74 -0.86
CA LEU A 523 20.54 -15.49 -1.11
C LEU A 523 19.19 -15.42 -0.38
N ALA A 524 18.49 -16.54 -0.33
CA ALA A 524 17.17 -16.65 0.28
C ALA A 524 17.24 -16.91 1.80
N GLY A 525 18.44 -17.19 2.33
CA GLY A 525 18.72 -17.26 3.76
C GLY A 525 18.11 -18.49 4.43
N GLN A 526 18.33 -19.69 3.86
CA GLN A 526 17.87 -20.96 4.45
C GLN A 526 18.76 -21.36 5.64
N PRO A 527 18.20 -21.98 6.70
CA PRO A 527 19.01 -22.60 7.74
C PRO A 527 19.87 -23.72 7.15
N ARG A 528 21.12 -23.80 7.60
CA ARG A 528 21.98 -24.94 7.27
C ARG A 528 21.36 -26.24 7.78
N THR A 529 21.52 -27.30 7.02
CA THR A 529 20.99 -28.64 7.35
C THR A 529 22.07 -29.64 7.74
N ASP A 530 23.34 -29.35 7.42
CA ASP A 530 24.50 -30.19 7.70
C ASP A 530 25.43 -29.49 8.71
N PHE A 531 25.78 -30.18 9.81
CA PHE A 531 26.72 -29.65 10.80
C PHE A 531 28.14 -29.46 10.25
N TRP A 532 28.49 -30.06 9.11
CA TRP A 532 29.73 -29.73 8.40
C TRP A 532 29.78 -28.27 7.94
N ASP A 533 28.64 -27.59 7.84
CA ASP A 533 28.56 -26.19 7.43
C ASP A 533 28.77 -25.20 8.61
N LEU A 534 29.15 -25.72 9.78
CA LEU A 534 29.65 -24.90 10.90
C LEU A 534 31.09 -24.46 10.65
N GLU A 535 31.38 -23.18 10.89
CA GLU A 535 32.68 -22.55 10.59
C GLU A 535 33.91 -23.33 11.14
N PRO A 536 33.89 -23.87 12.38
CA PRO A 536 35.03 -24.64 12.89
C PRO A 536 35.28 -25.97 12.16
N LEU A 537 34.26 -26.53 11.50
CA LEU A 537 34.28 -27.86 10.89
C LEU A 537 34.43 -27.82 9.36
N GLN A 538 33.89 -26.79 8.72
CA GLN A 538 33.76 -26.68 7.27
C GLN A 538 35.10 -26.86 6.53
N THR A 539 36.17 -26.28 7.07
CA THR A 539 37.52 -26.33 6.47
C THR A 539 38.12 -27.74 6.45
N TYR A 540 37.65 -28.64 7.31
CA TYR A 540 38.22 -29.97 7.52
C TYR A 540 37.39 -31.11 6.93
N ARG A 541 36.21 -30.83 6.36
CA ARG A 541 35.26 -31.82 5.82
C ARG A 541 35.92 -32.86 4.91
N THR A 542 36.75 -32.42 3.96
CA THR A 542 37.41 -33.31 2.99
C THR A 542 38.48 -34.20 3.64
N ARG A 543 39.18 -33.71 4.67
CA ARG A 543 40.18 -34.49 5.41
C ARG A 543 39.51 -35.54 6.29
N PHE A 544 38.38 -35.21 6.92
CA PHE A 544 37.59 -36.16 7.69
C PHE A 544 36.97 -37.27 6.82
N ALA A 545 36.47 -36.92 5.63
CA ALA A 545 36.01 -37.91 4.67
C ALA A 545 37.13 -38.90 4.27
N GLY A 546 38.38 -38.42 4.18
CA GLY A 546 39.57 -39.23 3.91
C GLY A 546 39.88 -40.31 4.96
N VAL A 547 39.38 -40.16 6.20
CA VAL A 547 39.48 -41.15 7.29
C VAL A 547 38.16 -41.88 7.57
N GLY A 548 37.18 -41.76 6.67
CA GLY A 548 35.88 -42.42 6.79
C GLY A 548 34.91 -41.74 7.75
N ILE A 549 35.21 -40.52 8.23
CA ILE A 549 34.30 -39.74 9.08
C ILE A 549 33.42 -38.88 8.16
N THR A 550 32.22 -39.36 7.90
CA THR A 550 31.25 -38.71 6.98
C THR A 550 30.27 -37.78 7.67
N SER A 551 30.22 -37.78 9.01
CA SER A 551 29.34 -36.93 9.82
C SER A 551 30.10 -36.34 11.01
N PRO A 552 29.90 -35.05 11.38
CA PRO A 552 30.52 -34.46 12.55
C PRO A 552 30.10 -35.17 13.84
N LEU A 553 28.95 -35.82 13.85
CA LEU A 553 28.43 -36.57 15.00
C LEU A 553 29.36 -37.74 15.38
N HIS A 554 30.08 -38.29 14.39
CA HIS A 554 31.03 -39.39 14.61
C HIS A 554 32.40 -38.91 15.13
N LEU A 555 32.69 -37.61 15.13
CA LEU A 555 33.96 -37.09 15.68
C LEU A 555 34.05 -37.26 17.20
N ALA A 556 32.93 -37.12 17.90
CA ALA A 556 32.84 -37.40 19.33
C ALA A 556 33.15 -38.87 19.67
N THR A 557 33.00 -39.78 18.70
CA THR A 557 33.26 -41.22 18.85
C THR A 557 34.63 -41.68 18.31
N PHE A 558 35.50 -40.74 17.90
CA PHE A 558 36.83 -41.06 17.38
C PHE A 558 37.69 -41.78 18.43
N VAL A 559 38.23 -42.94 18.06
CA VAL A 559 38.94 -43.87 18.98
C VAL A 559 40.44 -43.54 19.14
N GLY A 560 40.99 -42.60 18.37
CA GLY A 560 42.40 -42.19 18.46
C GLY A 560 42.65 -41.06 19.48
N SER A 561 43.92 -40.76 19.74
CA SER A 561 44.27 -39.67 20.66
C SER A 561 43.97 -38.30 20.04
N ARG A 562 43.62 -37.31 20.88
CA ARG A 562 43.36 -35.92 20.40
C ARG A 562 44.58 -35.32 19.70
N ALA A 563 45.79 -35.76 20.06
CA ALA A 563 47.03 -35.34 19.41
C ALA A 563 47.14 -35.92 18.00
N GLU A 564 46.87 -37.22 17.82
CA GLU A 564 46.85 -37.87 16.51
C GLU A 564 45.84 -37.23 15.55
N LEU A 565 44.66 -36.87 16.06
CA LEU A 565 43.65 -36.17 15.27
C LEU A 565 44.13 -34.79 14.81
N GLY A 566 44.77 -34.03 15.71
CA GLY A 566 45.34 -32.72 15.38
C GLY A 566 46.47 -32.81 14.35
N ASP A 567 47.38 -33.76 14.52
CA ASP A 567 48.50 -34.00 13.61
C ASP A 567 47.99 -34.42 12.21
N TYR A 568 46.98 -35.29 12.15
CA TYR A 568 46.35 -35.70 10.89
C TYR A 568 45.67 -34.53 10.17
N LEU A 569 44.94 -33.70 10.92
CA LEU A 569 44.23 -32.54 10.37
C LEU A 569 45.15 -31.35 10.10
N GLY A 570 46.42 -31.38 10.53
CA GLY A 570 47.29 -30.21 10.54
C GLY A 570 46.73 -29.05 11.35
N ALA A 571 45.95 -29.36 12.40
CA ALA A 571 45.27 -28.40 13.26
C ALA A 571 45.98 -28.29 14.61
N GLY A 572 46.11 -27.07 15.14
CA GLY A 572 46.70 -26.86 16.46
C GLY A 572 45.84 -27.45 17.57
N ARG A 573 46.44 -27.76 18.73
CA ARG A 573 45.75 -28.39 19.87
C ARG A 573 44.44 -27.70 20.27
N LEU A 574 44.40 -26.37 20.28
CA LEU A 574 43.21 -25.59 20.62
C LEU A 574 42.11 -25.74 19.56
N GLN A 575 42.47 -25.77 18.28
CA GLN A 575 41.54 -25.93 17.18
C GLN A 575 40.95 -27.34 17.15
N THR A 576 41.76 -28.37 17.46
CA THR A 576 41.28 -29.74 17.61
C THR A 576 40.31 -29.89 18.78
N LEU A 577 40.56 -29.21 19.91
CA LEU A 577 39.64 -29.18 21.04
C LEU A 577 38.32 -28.49 20.67
N ALA A 578 38.38 -27.36 19.96
CA ALA A 578 37.19 -26.65 19.48
C ALA A 578 36.33 -27.53 18.55
N MET A 579 36.94 -28.22 17.57
CA MET A 579 36.21 -29.11 16.67
C MET A 579 35.52 -30.27 17.40
N LEU A 580 36.19 -30.85 18.41
CA LEU A 580 35.61 -31.92 19.22
C LEU A 580 34.46 -31.42 20.10
N GLY A 581 34.60 -30.23 20.71
CA GLY A 581 33.53 -29.62 21.49
C GLY A 581 32.31 -29.27 20.64
N VAL A 582 32.53 -28.71 19.44
CA VAL A 582 31.45 -28.38 18.49
C VAL A 582 30.74 -29.63 17.99
N SER A 583 31.48 -30.72 17.74
CA SER A 583 30.92 -32.02 17.42
C SER A 583 30.05 -32.58 18.55
N GLU A 584 30.49 -32.46 19.81
CA GLU A 584 29.70 -32.88 20.97
C GLU A 584 28.40 -32.08 21.08
N LEU A 585 28.48 -30.75 20.91
CA LEU A 585 27.32 -29.86 20.92
C LEU A 585 26.34 -30.20 19.79
N ALA A 586 26.84 -30.45 18.58
CA ALA A 586 26.05 -30.92 17.43
C ALA A 586 25.39 -32.29 17.69
N ASN A 587 26.09 -33.21 18.36
CA ASN A 587 25.55 -34.52 18.71
C ASN A 587 24.42 -34.44 19.73
N ARG A 588 24.57 -33.63 20.78
CA ARG A 588 23.49 -33.37 21.74
C ARG A 588 22.29 -32.72 21.07
N THR A 589 22.54 -31.73 20.22
CA THR A 589 21.53 -31.05 19.40
C THR A 589 20.73 -32.03 18.54
N GLU A 590 21.42 -32.96 17.87
CA GLU A 590 20.76 -33.98 17.04
C GLU A 590 19.87 -34.89 17.88
N ILE A 591 20.37 -35.36 19.03
CA ILE A 591 19.60 -36.21 19.94
C ILE A 591 18.36 -35.48 20.46
N LEU A 592 18.49 -34.22 20.87
CA LEU A 592 17.37 -33.41 21.32
C LEU A 592 16.33 -33.24 20.21
N SER A 593 16.77 -33.05 18.97
CA SER A 593 15.90 -32.90 17.80
C SER A 593 15.08 -34.16 17.48
N LEU A 594 15.46 -35.32 18.03
CA LEU A 594 14.71 -36.59 17.88
C LEU A 594 13.66 -36.78 18.99
N LEU A 595 13.63 -35.92 20.01
CA LEU A 595 12.70 -36.07 21.12
C LEU A 595 11.29 -35.59 20.74
N PRO A 596 10.21 -36.21 21.26
CA PRO A 596 8.84 -35.86 20.88
C PRO A 596 8.43 -34.41 21.18
N TRP A 597 9.13 -33.74 22.08
CA TRP A 597 8.89 -32.35 22.45
C TRP A 597 9.70 -31.35 21.62
N ALA A 598 10.68 -31.82 20.83
CA ALA A 598 11.40 -30.97 19.90
C ALA A 598 10.46 -30.62 18.75
N GLU A 599 9.96 -29.39 18.77
CA GLU A 599 9.09 -28.90 17.71
C GLU A 599 9.80 -28.95 16.36
N VAL A 600 8.98 -29.10 15.30
CA VAL A 600 9.44 -29.14 13.90
C VAL A 600 10.37 -27.96 13.60
N LEU A 601 10.06 -26.80 14.17
CA LEU A 601 10.84 -25.58 14.01
C LEU A 601 12.27 -25.70 14.54
N LEU A 602 12.47 -26.05 15.80
CA LEU A 602 13.83 -26.15 16.36
C LEU A 602 14.64 -27.28 15.72
N THR A 603 13.96 -28.33 15.24
CA THR A 603 14.57 -29.41 14.45
C THR A 603 15.08 -28.93 13.08
N GLN A 604 14.34 -28.04 12.42
CA GLN A 604 14.74 -27.41 11.15
C GLN A 604 15.91 -26.42 11.33
N TYR A 605 15.99 -25.73 12.48
CA TYR A 605 16.99 -24.70 12.77
C TYR A 605 18.16 -25.16 13.65
N LYS A 606 18.30 -26.48 13.84
CA LYS A 606 19.28 -27.07 14.76
C LYS A 606 20.74 -26.68 14.48
N VAL A 607 21.13 -26.52 13.22
CA VAL A 607 22.50 -26.10 12.86
C VAL A 607 22.70 -24.60 13.15
N GLU A 608 21.66 -23.79 12.96
CA GLU A 608 21.72 -22.35 13.24
C GLU A 608 21.77 -22.07 14.74
N LEU A 609 20.99 -22.81 15.54
CA LEU A 609 21.08 -22.79 17.01
C LEU A 609 22.52 -23.01 17.49
N VAL A 610 23.16 -24.08 17.01
CA VAL A 610 24.55 -24.40 17.36
C VAL A 610 25.51 -23.32 16.86
N SER A 611 25.29 -22.80 15.65
CA SER A 611 26.13 -21.74 15.10
C SER A 611 26.07 -20.45 15.91
N GLU A 612 24.91 -20.06 16.42
CA GLU A 612 24.78 -18.84 17.22
C GLU A 612 25.39 -19.00 18.61
N ILE A 613 25.33 -20.21 19.21
CA ILE A 613 26.06 -20.53 20.45
C ILE A 613 27.57 -20.42 20.24
N ILE A 614 28.09 -20.93 19.11
CA ILE A 614 29.51 -20.82 18.73
C ILE A 614 29.92 -19.36 18.51
N ALA A 615 29.05 -18.54 17.90
CA ALA A 615 29.32 -17.13 17.65
C ALA A 615 29.49 -16.32 18.95
N GLU A 616 28.87 -16.77 20.05
CA GLU A 616 29.05 -16.20 21.39
C GLU A 616 30.28 -16.75 22.14
N GLY A 617 31.09 -17.58 21.46
CA GLY A 617 32.34 -18.11 21.98
C GLY A 617 32.21 -19.38 22.83
N ILE A 618 31.04 -20.01 22.84
CA ILE A 618 30.80 -21.29 23.54
C ILE A 618 31.01 -22.44 22.57
N LEU A 619 32.05 -23.25 22.82
CA LEU A 619 32.50 -24.28 21.88
C LEU A 619 32.20 -25.70 22.36
N SER A 620 31.63 -25.88 23.56
CA SER A 620 31.27 -27.19 24.10
C SER A 620 30.09 -27.14 25.08
N ALA A 621 29.43 -28.28 25.29
CA ALA A 621 28.38 -28.41 26.29
C ALA A 621 28.92 -28.22 27.72
N GLU A 622 30.16 -28.62 28.00
CA GLU A 622 30.81 -28.39 29.29
C GLU A 622 30.99 -26.89 29.58
N GLU A 623 31.40 -26.10 28.59
CA GLU A 623 31.49 -24.64 28.74
C GLU A 623 30.12 -24.01 28.98
N LEU A 624 29.09 -24.49 28.27
CA LEU A 624 27.70 -24.06 28.49
C LEU A 624 27.24 -24.36 29.92
N GLY A 625 27.59 -25.52 30.47
CA GLY A 625 27.26 -25.92 31.84
C GLY A 625 28.00 -25.16 32.94
N ARG A 626 29.10 -24.45 32.62
CA ARG A 626 29.81 -23.58 33.57
C ARG A 626 29.19 -22.19 33.70
N LEU A 627 28.30 -21.80 32.79
CA LEU A 627 27.59 -20.53 32.86
C LEU A 627 26.58 -20.55 34.01
N SER A 628 26.44 -19.41 34.69
CA SER A 628 25.33 -19.18 35.62
C SER A 628 23.99 -19.13 34.89
N GLU A 629 22.88 -19.26 35.62
CA GLU A 629 21.52 -19.16 35.06
C GLU A 629 21.30 -17.83 34.32
N GLN A 630 21.75 -16.71 34.91
CA GLN A 630 21.64 -15.39 34.29
C GLN A 630 22.46 -15.27 32.99
N GLU A 631 23.62 -15.91 32.92
CA GLU A 631 24.45 -15.93 31.71
C GLU A 631 23.83 -16.80 30.61
N ARG A 632 23.17 -17.91 30.98
CA ARG A 632 22.42 -18.75 30.04
C ARG A 632 21.15 -18.07 29.52
N ASP A 633 20.44 -17.32 30.36
CA ASP A 633 19.30 -16.49 29.94
C ASP A 633 19.75 -15.43 28.93
N LEU A 634 20.87 -14.76 29.22
CA LEU A 634 21.44 -13.76 28.32
C LEU A 634 21.88 -14.38 26.99
N LEU A 635 22.53 -15.55 27.02
CA LEU A 635 22.89 -16.31 25.83
C LEU A 635 21.65 -16.69 25.02
N SER A 636 20.62 -17.23 25.67
CA SER A 636 19.35 -17.60 25.05
C SER A 636 18.67 -16.39 24.39
N ALA A 637 18.70 -15.22 25.03
CA ALA A 637 18.15 -13.99 24.47
C ALA A 637 18.93 -13.51 23.24
N LYS A 638 20.25 -13.69 23.23
CA LYS A 638 21.09 -13.37 22.06
C LYS A 638 20.85 -14.33 20.90
N VAL A 639 20.84 -15.64 21.18
CA VAL A 639 20.54 -16.69 20.18
C VAL A 639 19.15 -16.49 19.60
N PHE A 640 18.15 -16.27 20.45
CA PHE A 640 16.78 -15.95 20.01
C PHE A 640 16.76 -14.73 19.08
N ARG A 641 17.35 -13.60 19.49
CA ARG A 641 17.39 -12.39 18.65
C ARG A 641 18.14 -12.57 17.34
N ALA A 642 19.16 -13.44 17.32
CA ALA A 642 19.93 -13.72 16.12
C ALA A 642 19.13 -14.59 15.14
N LEU A 643 18.48 -15.65 15.63
CA LEU A 643 17.58 -16.49 14.84
C LEU A 643 16.38 -15.70 14.35
N ASP A 644 15.71 -14.95 15.22
CA ASP A 644 14.57 -14.09 14.90
C ASP A 644 14.96 -13.03 13.86
N ARG A 645 16.16 -12.44 13.94
CA ARG A 645 16.61 -11.49 12.91
C ARG A 645 16.91 -12.17 11.57
N ARG A 646 17.54 -13.35 11.58
CA ARG A 646 17.98 -14.05 10.35
C ARG A 646 16.83 -14.77 9.67
N PHE A 647 15.87 -15.24 10.45
CA PHE A 647 14.74 -16.09 10.06
C PHE A 647 13.43 -15.53 10.65
N HIS A 648 13.23 -14.22 10.51
CA HIS A 648 12.10 -13.44 11.04
C HIS A 648 10.69 -13.91 10.63
N TYR A 649 10.59 -14.97 9.83
CA TYR A 649 9.36 -15.52 9.29
C TYR A 649 8.92 -16.83 9.94
N GLU A 650 9.73 -17.39 10.85
CA GLU A 650 9.50 -18.72 11.44
C GLU A 650 8.83 -18.66 12.83
N GLY A 651 8.57 -17.46 13.38
CA GLY A 651 7.82 -17.30 14.62
C GLY A 651 8.47 -17.95 15.85
N PHE A 652 9.78 -17.76 16.05
CA PHE A 652 10.47 -18.32 17.22
C PHE A 652 9.87 -17.80 18.53
N GLU A 653 9.75 -18.68 19.53
CA GLU A 653 9.39 -18.30 20.89
C GLU A 653 10.62 -18.29 21.79
N PHE A 654 10.86 -17.16 22.48
CA PHE A 654 12.01 -17.01 23.37
C PHE A 654 12.10 -18.13 24.43
N LEU A 655 10.98 -18.47 25.08
CA LEU A 655 10.97 -19.51 26.14
C LEU A 655 11.35 -20.89 25.59
N ARG A 656 11.03 -21.17 24.33
CA ARG A 656 11.40 -22.43 23.68
C ARG A 656 12.88 -22.48 23.34
N VAL A 657 13.42 -21.39 22.79
CA VAL A 657 14.87 -21.26 22.55
C VAL A 657 15.63 -21.39 23.86
N ALA A 658 15.17 -20.74 24.94
CA ALA A 658 15.78 -20.84 26.27
C ALA A 658 15.74 -22.27 26.83
N GLY A 659 14.57 -22.92 26.82
CA GLY A 659 14.45 -24.30 27.28
C GLY A 659 15.29 -25.29 26.47
N TRP A 660 15.48 -25.02 25.18
CA TRP A 660 16.34 -25.83 24.33
C TRP A 660 17.83 -25.62 24.64
N VAL A 661 18.28 -24.38 24.86
CA VAL A 661 19.65 -24.06 25.31
C VAL A 661 19.94 -24.71 26.66
N ASP A 662 19.02 -24.65 27.61
CA ASP A 662 19.19 -25.33 28.91
C ASP A 662 19.26 -26.85 28.77
N SER A 663 18.55 -27.44 27.81
CA SER A 663 18.58 -28.89 27.55
C SER A 663 19.91 -29.38 26.96
N LEU A 664 20.76 -28.49 26.45
CA LEU A 664 22.10 -28.83 25.98
C LEU A 664 23.12 -28.99 27.11
N VAL A 665 22.83 -28.47 28.31
CA VAL A 665 23.70 -28.58 29.48
C VAL A 665 23.88 -30.06 29.89
N PRO A 666 25.10 -30.50 30.24
CA PRO A 666 25.41 -31.88 30.61
C PRO A 666 24.62 -32.51 31.75
#